data_AF-A0AAV8W6E9-F1
#
_entry.id   AF-A0AAV8W6E9-F1
#
_cell.length_a   1.000
_cell.length_b   1.000
_cell.length_c   1.000
_cell.angle_alpha   90.00
_cell.angle_beta   90.00
_cell.angle_gamma   90.00
#
_symmetry.space_group_name_H-M   'P 1'
#
loop_
_entity.id
_entity.type
_entity.pdbx_description
1 polymer ?
#
loop_
_entity_poly.entity_id
_entity_poly.type
_entity_poly.pdbx_seq_one_letter_code
_entity_poly.pdbx_strand_id
1 'polypeptide(L)'
;MKIFERFIIDLLQNGMIVNYTSSKQDVKKFYIAHYRRETTLSFHRFCYKLWHMWYILDFRKNFIYFDQRWVNYFNKFTNAELVTTKYKLMLIDKLCNKERCNMCLVKFSSEEAYKKHCQELQHKVRVQYLINKDSLKNIGQMKVLLLKKPNVDQNGRINYQFNRHEEYYKTLDLENRTNMPIEIIEVVKINPYLHEVSIAANFKKGVPLQHKEQFTISIKAVFQHSKSFTMPVVVVCKFCGSKELSFIMLEVLVEVSSSFSSLKSDLLPCVKPLKTRYPLPSEVVILGELPLIYTSYYKEKFHLKTYEIPIDLLMSLKDLVTMFPNFTERMPLNAANKFFYDKFTEALGLNPNINEENYCSLLNTLVNIEENQIMIDIRQYDTVSKLKFVGGNTYELRVPGLAEARPSLVIHDSVFVKTHITDCYKYQGIVSQVLESSVRLSFSSGFKEAYNRNITFHIEFGYNRRPFRVQKQALFLVKEFDIVSYLFPKDEPYYGYLQEEFDESIEYFNPDLNREQKSAITNILKERSAPYLIFGPPGTGKTVTVIEAVLQIWKTKPGARILVCTPSNAATDEIAIRLAGNMDADKEILRLIGNAYCLERKLSQLENIANIKDKCFYMPSMETILRYRILVTTLVTAARLVNGGVPDGHYSHVFIDESGYATESESLIPIAGILSNSSSMGRVVGQVVLAGDPRQLGPVVHSNFAKYCGFGRSMLERLLDTCDLYSRNEIRPVPYNEKYVTKLVKNYRSHEEILKVPNKLFYHDELISVGNSSSNMFVYWEHLPTPGFPVIFHHTVGEDSRESISPSFFNIQEIEIVMEYITKLLGSCVNGTVIVEDDIGIITPYKKQVKFLKQACGAQGWSNLLVGSVEQFQGNEKLIIIISTVRSKNYLKYEEIDMKCRLGFLRNPKRFNVALTRAKALLIVVGNGDVLKNDKNWLHFLEYCIRKKAVVGSQFHLSDDEYLTELTDAVEIDCNKAKKE
;
A
#
# COMPACT_ATOMS: atom_id res chain seq x y z
N MET A 1 24.37 -3.40 -43.81
CA MET A 1 25.64 -3.77 -44.49
C MET A 1 26.55 -2.58 -44.75
N LYS A 2 26.20 -1.61 -45.61
CA LYS A 2 27.00 -0.37 -45.77
C LYS A 2 27.24 0.40 -44.45
N ILE A 3 26.30 0.27 -43.51
CA ILE A 3 26.36 0.85 -42.16
C ILE A 3 27.37 0.13 -41.25
N PHE A 4 27.58 -1.18 -41.46
CA PHE A 4 28.53 -1.98 -40.69
C PHE A 4 29.97 -1.72 -41.13
N GLU A 5 30.20 -1.53 -42.44
CA GLU A 5 31.52 -1.15 -42.99
C GLU A 5 31.98 0.24 -42.53
N ARG A 6 31.08 1.23 -42.45
CA ARG A 6 31.43 2.58 -41.97
C ARG A 6 31.81 2.62 -40.48
N PHE A 7 31.21 1.74 -39.67
CA PHE A 7 31.50 1.66 -38.23
C PHE A 7 32.89 1.10 -37.92
N ILE A 8 33.39 0.17 -38.76
CA ILE A 8 34.73 -0.39 -38.62
C ILE A 8 35.83 0.60 -39.05
N ILE A 9 35.55 1.45 -40.05
CA ILE A 9 36.49 2.47 -40.54
C ILE A 9 36.74 3.57 -39.48
N ASP A 10 35.70 4.01 -38.77
CA ASP A 10 35.82 5.01 -37.69
C ASP A 10 36.65 4.50 -36.49
N LEU A 11 36.61 3.18 -36.22
CA LEU A 11 37.33 2.56 -35.09
C LEU A 11 38.83 2.37 -35.39
N LEU A 12 39.21 2.18 -36.66
CA LEU A 12 40.61 2.13 -37.12
C LEU A 12 41.26 3.51 -37.14
N GLN A 13 40.53 4.56 -37.57
CA GLN A 13 41.07 5.93 -37.66
C GLN A 13 41.36 6.59 -36.30
N ASN A 14 40.67 6.17 -35.24
CA ASN A 14 40.88 6.66 -33.87
C ASN A 14 41.78 5.75 -33.02
N GLY A 15 42.44 4.76 -33.62
CA GLY A 15 43.39 3.86 -32.95
C GLY A 15 42.78 2.91 -31.91
N MET A 16 41.45 2.79 -31.86
CA MET A 16 40.75 1.95 -30.88
C MET A 16 40.78 0.46 -31.23
N ILE A 17 41.01 0.15 -32.51
CA ILE A 17 41.40 -1.17 -33.00
C ILE A 17 42.53 -0.99 -34.01
N VAL A 18 43.48 -1.92 -34.05
CA VAL A 18 44.71 -1.76 -34.84
C VAL A 18 44.62 -2.44 -36.22
N ASN A 19 43.72 -3.42 -36.41
CA ASN A 19 43.43 -4.04 -37.70
C ASN A 19 42.07 -4.75 -37.74
N TYR A 20 41.43 -4.81 -38.92
CA TYR A 20 40.25 -5.64 -39.20
C TYR A 20 40.32 -6.21 -40.62
N THR A 21 40.31 -7.54 -40.74
CA THR A 21 40.37 -8.26 -42.02
C THR A 21 39.34 -9.39 -42.04
N SER A 22 38.08 -9.09 -42.32
CA SER A 22 37.11 -10.13 -42.70
C SER A 22 36.13 -9.58 -43.71
N SER A 23 36.12 -10.20 -44.89
CA SER A 23 35.33 -9.75 -46.02
C SER A 23 33.88 -10.22 -45.91
N LYS A 24 32.99 -9.52 -46.60
CA LYS A 24 31.57 -9.90 -46.75
C LYS A 24 31.38 -11.33 -47.28
N GLN A 25 32.37 -11.89 -47.98
CA GLN A 25 32.31 -13.26 -48.50
C GLN A 25 32.58 -14.32 -47.43
N ASP A 26 33.36 -14.00 -46.39
CA ASP A 26 33.75 -14.97 -45.34
C ASP A 26 32.62 -15.23 -44.35
N VAL A 27 31.90 -14.18 -43.94
CA VAL A 27 30.68 -14.29 -43.10
C VAL A 27 29.59 -15.08 -43.82
N LYS A 28 29.47 -14.92 -45.14
CA LYS A 28 28.50 -15.63 -45.97
C LYS A 28 28.89 -17.10 -46.17
N LYS A 29 30.19 -17.41 -46.31
CA LYS A 29 30.72 -18.79 -46.35
C LYS A 29 30.46 -19.53 -45.03
N PHE A 30 30.68 -18.90 -43.88
CA PHE A 30 30.43 -19.50 -42.56
C PHE A 30 28.95 -19.89 -42.35
N TYR A 31 28.01 -19.00 -42.67
CA TYR A 31 26.58 -19.30 -42.58
C TYR A 31 26.16 -20.46 -43.50
N ILE A 32 26.68 -20.50 -44.73
CA ILE A 32 26.37 -21.56 -45.70
C ILE A 32 26.99 -22.89 -45.26
N ALA A 33 28.19 -22.87 -44.70
CA ALA A 33 28.91 -24.08 -44.29
C ALA A 33 28.34 -24.73 -43.03
N HIS A 34 27.92 -23.93 -42.03
CA HIS A 34 27.61 -24.46 -40.69
C HIS A 34 26.14 -24.34 -40.27
N TYR A 35 25.35 -23.42 -40.83
CA TYR A 35 23.98 -23.17 -40.36
C TYR A 35 22.90 -23.50 -41.39
N ARG A 36 23.17 -23.29 -42.69
CA ARG A 36 22.18 -23.53 -43.75
C ARG A 36 21.92 -25.02 -44.01
N ARG A 37 22.88 -25.90 -43.72
CA ARG A 37 22.72 -27.36 -43.90
C ARG A 37 21.98 -28.03 -42.74
N GLU A 38 22.06 -27.47 -41.54
CA GLU A 38 21.50 -28.07 -40.31
C GLU A 38 20.21 -27.38 -39.83
N THR A 39 19.87 -26.21 -40.37
CA THR A 39 18.68 -25.44 -39.95
C THR A 39 17.94 -24.82 -41.14
N THR A 40 16.60 -24.72 -41.07
CA THR A 40 15.75 -24.04 -42.08
C THR A 40 15.74 -22.50 -41.93
N LEU A 41 16.63 -21.94 -41.10
CA LEU A 41 16.71 -20.51 -40.83
C LEU A 41 17.28 -19.76 -42.03
N SER A 42 16.49 -18.84 -42.60
CA SER A 42 16.97 -17.93 -43.65
C SER A 42 18.11 -17.03 -43.13
N PHE A 43 19.01 -16.60 -44.02
CA PHE A 43 20.18 -15.78 -43.64
C PHE A 43 19.77 -14.52 -42.87
N HIS A 44 18.61 -13.97 -43.22
CA HIS A 44 18.04 -12.81 -42.54
C HIS A 44 17.61 -13.11 -41.10
N ARG A 45 17.00 -14.28 -40.84
CA ARG A 45 16.60 -14.74 -39.50
C ARG A 45 17.80 -15.21 -38.66
N PHE A 46 18.84 -15.76 -39.30
CA PHE A 46 20.12 -16.09 -38.65
C PHE A 46 20.78 -14.82 -38.10
N CYS A 47 20.91 -13.76 -38.91
CA CYS A 47 21.44 -12.48 -38.45
C CYS A 47 20.57 -11.85 -37.34
N TYR A 48 19.24 -12.02 -37.40
CA TYR A 48 18.31 -11.53 -36.38
C TYR A 48 18.41 -12.29 -35.05
N LYS A 49 18.66 -13.61 -35.06
CA LYS A 49 18.91 -14.39 -33.84
C LYS A 49 20.29 -14.12 -33.24
N LEU A 50 21.31 -13.95 -34.07
CA LEU A 50 22.66 -13.52 -33.65
C LEU A 50 22.60 -12.20 -32.88
N TRP A 51 21.64 -11.35 -33.25
CA TRP A 51 21.36 -10.05 -32.65
C TRP A 51 20.78 -10.16 -31.22
N HIS A 52 20.04 -11.22 -30.89
CA HIS A 52 19.38 -11.39 -29.59
C HIS A 52 20.26 -12.00 -28.48
N MET A 53 21.49 -12.44 -28.80
CA MET A 53 22.33 -13.24 -27.89
C MET A 53 23.47 -12.47 -27.16
N TRP A 54 23.54 -11.14 -27.20
CA TRP A 54 24.62 -10.39 -26.51
C TRP A 54 24.15 -9.70 -25.21
N TYR A 55 24.59 -10.28 -24.07
CA TYR A 55 24.64 -9.75 -22.69
C TYR A 55 26.11 -9.51 -22.27
N ILE A 56 26.40 -8.64 -21.28
CA ILE A 56 27.67 -8.68 -20.50
C ILE A 56 27.44 -8.91 -19.00
N LEU A 57 28.34 -9.75 -18.45
CA LEU A 57 28.41 -10.39 -17.13
C LEU A 57 29.76 -10.04 -16.44
N ASP A 58 29.71 -9.47 -15.22
CA ASP A 58 30.73 -9.41 -14.14
C ASP A 58 31.93 -8.39 -14.17
N PHE A 59 32.40 -8.02 -12.97
CA PHE A 59 33.11 -6.78 -12.56
C PHE A 59 34.35 -7.04 -11.66
N ARG A 60 35.19 -8.06 -11.93
CA ARG A 60 36.34 -8.40 -11.05
C ARG A 60 37.72 -7.90 -11.49
N LYS A 61 37.81 -7.16 -12.59
CA LYS A 61 39.06 -6.58 -13.12
C LYS A 61 38.71 -5.19 -13.61
N ASN A 62 39.48 -4.15 -13.30
CA ASN A 62 39.21 -2.73 -13.63
C ASN A 62 39.05 -2.44 -15.16
N PHE A 63 37.99 -2.97 -15.77
CA PHE A 63 37.53 -2.81 -17.15
C PHE A 63 36.00 -2.84 -17.12
N ILE A 64 35.34 -1.82 -17.68
CA ILE A 64 33.95 -1.92 -18.15
C ILE A 64 34.04 -2.17 -19.64
N TYR A 65 33.35 -3.19 -20.14
CA TYR A 65 32.88 -3.16 -21.51
C TYR A 65 31.39 -3.53 -21.48
N PHE A 66 30.54 -2.78 -22.17
CA PHE A 66 29.38 -3.42 -22.82
C PHE A 66 29.94 -4.43 -23.82
N ASP A 67 29.16 -5.27 -24.52
CA ASP A 67 29.67 -5.43 -25.88
C ASP A 67 29.49 -4.03 -26.49
N GLN A 68 30.60 -3.29 -26.55
CA GLN A 68 30.73 -1.88 -26.90
C GLN A 68 30.11 -1.59 -28.29
N ARG A 69 29.74 -2.65 -29.01
CA ARG A 69 29.11 -2.64 -30.32
C ARG A 69 27.60 -2.39 -30.31
N TRP A 70 26.89 -2.46 -29.19
CA TRP A 70 25.41 -2.27 -29.17
C TRP A 70 24.91 -0.93 -28.66
N VAL A 71 25.56 -0.39 -27.63
CA VAL A 71 25.20 0.93 -27.07
C VAL A 71 25.61 2.06 -28.02
N ASN A 72 26.69 1.88 -28.79
CA ASN A 72 27.07 2.82 -29.85
C ASN A 72 26.22 2.69 -31.12
N TYR A 73 25.52 1.57 -31.32
CA TYR A 73 24.67 1.33 -32.50
C TYR A 73 23.32 2.06 -32.41
N PHE A 74 22.68 2.10 -31.23
CA PHE A 74 21.42 2.85 -31.03
C PHE A 74 21.64 4.36 -30.85
N ASN A 75 22.74 4.76 -30.21
CA ASN A 75 23.04 6.18 -30.00
C ASN A 75 23.47 6.93 -31.29
N LYS A 76 23.90 6.21 -32.36
CA LYS A 76 24.19 6.82 -33.67
C LYS A 76 22.98 6.88 -34.64
N PHE A 77 21.84 6.23 -34.36
CA PHE A 77 20.69 6.18 -35.28
C PHE A 77 19.41 6.92 -34.83
N THR A 78 19.24 7.22 -33.56
CA THR A 78 18.20 8.17 -33.14
C THR A 78 18.82 9.50 -32.84
N ASN A 79 18.74 10.37 -33.84
CA ASN A 79 18.89 11.81 -33.78
C ASN A 79 17.94 12.40 -32.71
N ALA A 80 18.27 12.23 -31.44
CA ALA A 80 17.48 12.72 -30.31
C ALA A 80 17.51 14.25 -30.23
N GLU A 81 18.49 14.92 -30.84
CA GLU A 81 18.55 16.38 -30.97
C GLU A 81 17.71 16.93 -32.12
N LEU A 82 17.63 16.23 -33.26
CA LEU A 82 16.81 16.66 -34.40
C LEU A 82 15.31 16.38 -34.20
N VAL A 83 14.95 15.30 -33.49
CA VAL A 83 13.54 15.03 -33.17
C VAL A 83 13.04 15.98 -32.08
N THR A 84 13.82 16.29 -31.04
CA THR A 84 13.40 17.27 -30.02
C THR A 84 13.31 18.69 -30.58
N THR A 85 14.22 19.11 -31.46
CA THR A 85 14.15 20.45 -32.07
C THR A 85 12.98 20.58 -33.04
N LYS A 86 12.70 19.55 -33.86
CA LYS A 86 11.56 19.54 -34.80
C LYS A 86 10.21 19.36 -34.09
N TYR A 87 10.14 18.57 -33.00
CA TYR A 87 8.95 18.50 -32.13
C TYR A 87 8.74 19.79 -31.32
N LYS A 88 9.81 20.42 -30.80
CA LYS A 88 9.72 21.71 -30.07
C LYS A 88 9.26 22.84 -30.99
N LEU A 89 9.74 22.90 -32.24
CA LEU A 89 9.26 23.84 -33.26
C LEU A 89 7.79 23.57 -33.66
N MET A 90 7.38 22.32 -33.87
CA MET A 90 5.96 21.96 -34.11
C MET A 90 5.02 22.29 -32.93
N LEU A 91 5.53 22.32 -31.69
CA LEU A 91 4.78 22.74 -30.51
C LEU A 91 4.63 24.28 -30.43
N ILE A 92 5.61 25.05 -30.91
CA ILE A 92 5.56 26.52 -30.93
C ILE A 92 4.47 27.03 -31.89
N ASP A 93 4.37 26.44 -33.09
CA ASP A 93 3.31 26.78 -34.06
C ASP A 93 1.90 26.39 -33.58
N LYS A 94 1.79 25.43 -32.64
CA LYS A 94 0.52 25.09 -31.96
C LYS A 94 0.21 26.02 -30.79
N LEU A 95 1.22 26.69 -30.22
CA LEU A 95 1.07 27.61 -29.08
C LEU A 95 0.75 29.04 -29.52
N CYS A 96 1.05 29.43 -30.76
CA CYS A 96 0.67 30.72 -31.34
C CYS A 96 0.09 30.52 -32.73
N ASN A 97 -1.20 30.80 -32.91
CA ASN A 97 -1.89 30.69 -34.20
C ASN A 97 -2.45 32.05 -34.63
N LYS A 98 -3.10 32.14 -35.81
CA LYS A 98 -3.62 33.40 -36.37
C LYS A 98 -4.68 34.09 -35.49
N GLU A 99 -5.27 33.40 -34.51
CA GLU A 99 -6.34 33.92 -33.64
C GLU A 99 -5.86 34.26 -32.21
N ARG A 100 -4.88 33.50 -31.68
CA ARG A 100 -4.35 33.71 -30.32
C ARG A 100 -2.96 33.13 -30.12
N CYS A 101 -2.21 33.75 -29.22
CA CYS A 101 -0.98 33.23 -28.64
C CYS A 101 -1.23 32.70 -27.23
N ASN A 102 -1.24 31.39 -27.06
CA ASN A 102 -1.31 30.73 -25.76
C ASN A 102 -0.04 30.98 -24.93
N MET A 103 1.10 31.26 -25.57
CA MET A 103 2.35 31.56 -24.87
C MET A 103 2.41 32.98 -24.27
N CYS A 104 1.67 33.94 -24.82
CA CYS A 104 1.64 35.32 -24.31
C CYS A 104 0.24 35.75 -23.82
N LEU A 105 -0.77 34.88 -23.97
CA LEU A 105 -2.19 35.12 -23.67
C LEU A 105 -2.81 36.29 -24.44
N VAL A 106 -2.27 36.61 -25.63
CA VAL A 106 -2.76 37.68 -26.50
C VAL A 106 -3.70 37.08 -27.55
N LYS A 107 -4.89 37.67 -27.72
CA LYS A 107 -5.79 37.38 -28.85
C LYS A 107 -5.53 38.37 -29.98
N PHE A 108 -5.60 37.92 -31.22
CA PHE A 108 -5.35 38.75 -32.39
C PHE A 108 -6.66 39.12 -33.06
N SER A 109 -6.82 40.40 -33.41
CA SER A 109 -7.97 40.90 -34.17
C SER A 109 -7.74 40.86 -35.70
N SER A 110 -6.49 40.67 -36.15
CA SER A 110 -6.12 40.60 -37.56
C SER A 110 -4.81 39.82 -37.77
N GLU A 111 -4.57 39.36 -39.00
CA GLU A 111 -3.31 38.68 -39.36
C GLU A 111 -2.08 39.59 -39.25
N GLU A 112 -2.25 40.90 -39.44
CA GLU A 112 -1.20 41.90 -39.19
C GLU A 112 -0.86 42.00 -37.70
N ALA A 113 -1.85 41.96 -36.82
CA ALA A 113 -1.64 41.95 -35.36
C ALA A 113 -0.90 40.68 -34.91
N TYR A 114 -1.23 39.52 -35.49
CA TYR A 114 -0.49 38.27 -35.30
C TYR A 114 0.99 38.41 -35.73
N LYS A 115 1.25 38.88 -36.96
CA LYS A 115 2.62 39.06 -37.48
C LYS A 115 3.42 40.04 -36.63
N LYS A 116 2.80 41.14 -36.20
CA LYS A 116 3.43 42.13 -35.31
C LYS A 116 3.79 41.51 -33.95
N HIS A 117 2.88 40.75 -33.35
CA HIS A 117 3.13 40.06 -32.08
C HIS A 117 4.28 39.04 -32.15
N CYS A 118 4.33 38.21 -33.21
CA CYS A 118 5.43 37.27 -33.41
C CYS A 118 6.78 37.97 -33.58
N GLN A 119 6.79 39.25 -33.95
CA GLN A 119 8.01 40.06 -34.06
C GLN A 119 8.41 40.75 -32.75
N GLU A 120 7.54 40.81 -31.74
CA GLU A 120 7.81 41.43 -30.44
C GLU A 120 8.96 40.72 -29.70
N LEU A 121 9.84 41.52 -29.07
CA LEU A 121 11.01 41.01 -28.38
C LEU A 121 10.63 40.05 -27.24
N GLN A 122 9.63 40.39 -26.43
CA GLN A 122 9.14 39.54 -25.35
C GLN A 122 8.65 38.17 -25.83
N HIS A 123 7.96 38.13 -26.99
CA HIS A 123 7.50 36.88 -27.59
C HIS A 123 8.72 36.04 -28.04
N LYS A 124 9.65 36.65 -28.77
CA LYS A 124 10.89 35.99 -29.23
C LYS A 124 11.72 35.43 -28.07
N VAL A 125 11.82 36.17 -26.96
CA VAL A 125 12.52 35.74 -25.75
C VAL A 125 11.88 34.49 -25.13
N ARG A 126 10.54 34.44 -25.05
CA ARG A 126 9.81 33.25 -24.55
C ARG A 126 9.99 32.04 -25.46
N VAL A 127 9.94 32.23 -26.77
CA VAL A 127 10.24 31.17 -27.76
C VAL A 127 11.66 30.65 -27.57
N GLN A 128 12.64 31.55 -27.52
CA GLN A 128 14.05 31.20 -27.41
C GLN A 128 14.37 30.50 -26.08
N TYR A 129 13.71 30.89 -24.99
CA TYR A 129 13.78 30.20 -23.70
C TYR A 129 13.26 28.76 -23.81
N LEU A 130 12.09 28.53 -24.41
CA LEU A 130 11.51 27.19 -24.54
C LEU A 130 12.39 26.26 -25.40
N ILE A 131 13.01 26.80 -26.45
CA ILE A 131 13.94 26.06 -27.30
C ILE A 131 15.18 25.65 -26.50
N ASN A 132 15.78 26.58 -25.74
CA ASN A 132 17.11 26.42 -25.13
C ASN A 132 17.13 26.14 -23.61
N LYS A 133 15.98 25.90 -22.98
CA LYS A 133 15.83 25.75 -21.51
C LYS A 133 16.83 24.79 -20.86
N ASP A 134 17.15 23.68 -21.53
CA ASP A 134 18.04 22.64 -21.01
C ASP A 134 19.53 23.01 -21.16
N SER A 135 19.88 23.70 -22.25
CA SER A 135 21.22 24.23 -22.53
C SER A 135 21.58 25.40 -21.60
N LEU A 136 20.59 26.22 -21.23
CA LEU A 136 20.73 27.35 -20.30
C LEU A 136 21.01 26.92 -18.84
N LYS A 137 20.80 25.64 -18.49
CA LYS A 137 21.11 25.09 -17.16
C LYS A 137 22.56 24.62 -16.99
N ASN A 138 23.26 24.29 -18.08
CA ASN A 138 24.55 23.60 -18.06
C ASN A 138 25.76 24.48 -18.41
N ILE A 139 25.58 25.71 -18.89
CA ILE A 139 26.70 26.57 -19.29
C ILE A 139 27.11 27.46 -18.10
N GLY A 140 28.17 27.03 -17.40
CA GLY A 140 28.83 27.77 -16.31
C GLY A 140 29.43 29.13 -16.70
N GLN A 141 29.31 29.58 -17.95
CA GLN A 141 29.79 30.89 -18.42
C GLN A 141 28.68 31.95 -18.59
N MET A 142 27.39 31.60 -18.47
CA MET A 142 26.28 32.59 -18.48
C MET A 142 25.76 32.98 -17.09
N LYS A 143 26.47 32.59 -16.03
CA LYS A 143 26.36 33.22 -14.70
C LYS A 143 27.23 34.49 -14.69
N VAL A 144 26.87 35.47 -15.51
CA VAL A 144 27.36 36.83 -15.32
C VAL A 144 26.76 37.32 -14.01
N LEU A 145 27.57 37.26 -12.95
CA LEU A 145 27.21 37.55 -11.58
C LEU A 145 26.62 38.97 -11.48
N LEU A 146 25.30 39.11 -11.43
CA LEU A 146 24.65 40.36 -11.05
C LEU A 146 24.16 40.37 -9.60
N LEU A 147 24.16 39.24 -8.90
CA LEU A 147 23.47 39.18 -7.62
C LEU A 147 24.33 39.66 -6.45
N LYS A 148 23.92 40.74 -5.78
CA LYS A 148 24.39 41.07 -4.43
C LYS A 148 23.54 40.28 -3.43
N LYS A 149 24.15 39.30 -2.75
CA LYS A 149 23.46 38.41 -1.79
C LYS A 149 22.88 39.22 -0.60
N PRO A 150 21.68 38.82 -0.12
CA PRO A 150 21.62 37.74 0.87
C PRO A 150 20.78 36.50 0.50
N ASN A 151 19.89 36.49 -0.51
CA ASN A 151 18.85 35.46 -0.63
C ASN A 151 19.03 34.45 -1.79
N VAL A 152 20.26 33.99 -2.07
CA VAL A 152 20.52 33.02 -3.15
C VAL A 152 20.92 31.64 -2.59
N ASP A 153 20.17 30.60 -2.94
CA ASP A 153 20.40 29.22 -2.50
C ASP A 153 21.64 28.56 -3.15
N GLN A 154 21.95 27.32 -2.77
CA GLN A 154 23.11 26.57 -3.30
C GLN A 154 23.02 26.28 -4.81
N ASN A 155 21.82 26.37 -5.40
CA ASN A 155 21.57 26.16 -6.82
C ASN A 155 21.54 27.47 -7.62
N GLY A 156 21.72 28.63 -6.97
CA GLY A 156 21.68 29.94 -7.63
C GLY A 156 20.27 30.52 -7.77
N ARG A 157 19.28 29.98 -7.05
CA ARG A 157 17.89 30.48 -7.04
C ARG A 157 17.69 31.53 -5.98
N ILE A 158 16.80 32.47 -6.25
CA ILE A 158 16.47 33.54 -5.33
C ILE A 158 15.21 33.17 -4.57
N ASN A 159 15.30 33.04 -3.25
CA ASN A 159 14.18 32.58 -2.42
C ASN A 159 13.42 33.77 -1.83
N TYR A 160 12.12 33.82 -2.08
CA TYR A 160 11.21 34.76 -1.42
C TYR A 160 10.05 34.03 -0.77
N GLN A 161 9.77 34.40 0.47
CA GLN A 161 8.64 33.90 1.25
C GLN A 161 7.57 34.99 1.36
N PHE A 162 6.31 34.60 1.14
CA PHE A 162 5.14 35.49 1.21
C PHE A 162 4.04 34.82 2.07
N ASN A 163 3.26 35.61 2.82
CA ASN A 163 2.07 35.10 3.51
C ASN A 163 0.82 35.21 2.62
N ARG A 164 -0.26 34.53 3.01
CA ARG A 164 -1.53 34.56 2.27
C ARG A 164 -2.23 35.92 2.46
N HIS A 165 -3.01 36.34 1.45
CA HIS A 165 -3.95 37.48 1.49
C HIS A 165 -3.33 38.87 1.72
N GLU A 166 -2.02 39.05 1.52
CA GLU A 166 -1.35 40.35 1.61
C GLU A 166 -0.72 40.76 0.27
N GLU A 167 -0.69 42.07 -0.05
CA GLU A 167 0.10 42.60 -1.17
C GLU A 167 1.57 42.73 -0.78
N TYR A 168 2.46 42.17 -1.59
CA TYR A 168 3.90 42.28 -1.36
C TYR A 168 4.64 42.97 -2.48
N TYR A 169 5.69 43.70 -2.08
CA TYR A 169 6.68 44.31 -2.97
C TYR A 169 8.06 43.85 -2.53
N LYS A 170 8.79 43.15 -3.39
CA LYS A 170 10.17 42.74 -3.15
C LYS A 170 11.07 43.26 -4.25
N THR A 171 12.18 43.89 -3.86
CA THR A 171 13.20 44.39 -4.78
C THR A 171 14.36 43.40 -4.89
N LEU A 172 14.92 43.33 -6.08
CA LEU A 172 16.08 42.54 -6.48
C LEU A 172 17.15 43.48 -7.00
N ASP A 173 18.24 43.64 -6.26
CA ASP A 173 19.37 44.46 -6.69
C ASP A 173 20.38 43.63 -7.48
N LEU A 174 20.69 44.11 -8.67
CA LEU A 174 21.55 43.47 -9.65
C LEU A 174 22.72 44.39 -10.01
N GLU A 175 23.94 43.87 -10.13
CA GLU A 175 25.23 44.59 -10.25
C GLU A 175 26.07 44.11 -11.43
N ASN A 176 26.53 44.96 -12.36
CA ASN A 176 27.36 44.47 -13.46
C ASN A 176 28.75 44.01 -13.01
N ARG A 177 28.99 42.69 -12.93
CA ARG A 177 30.34 42.14 -12.65
C ARG A 177 31.12 41.69 -13.87
N THR A 178 30.66 41.97 -15.08
CA THR A 178 31.51 41.78 -16.25
C THR A 178 32.56 42.89 -16.31
N ASN A 179 33.71 42.60 -16.91
CA ASN A 179 34.75 43.60 -17.12
C ASN A 179 34.41 44.61 -18.25
N MET A 180 33.23 44.48 -18.85
CA MET A 180 32.75 45.29 -19.97
C MET A 180 31.44 45.99 -19.59
N PRO A 181 31.16 47.19 -20.11
CA PRO A 181 29.85 47.80 -19.92
C PRO A 181 28.75 47.00 -20.65
N ILE A 182 27.61 46.84 -19.99
CA ILE A 182 26.43 46.12 -20.52
C ILE A 182 25.24 47.06 -20.61
N GLU A 183 24.47 46.97 -21.68
CA GLU A 183 23.22 47.71 -21.83
C GLU A 183 22.04 46.76 -21.61
N ILE A 184 21.16 47.09 -20.65
CA ILE A 184 19.94 46.34 -20.40
C ILE A 184 18.87 46.78 -21.38
N ILE A 185 18.28 45.82 -22.07
CA ILE A 185 17.28 46.07 -23.11
C ILE A 185 15.88 45.82 -22.55
N GLU A 186 15.69 44.69 -21.87
CA GLU A 186 14.37 44.28 -21.35
C GLU A 186 14.48 43.23 -20.23
N VAL A 187 13.47 43.17 -19.37
CA VAL A 187 13.29 42.11 -18.36
C VAL A 187 11.97 41.39 -18.65
N VAL A 188 12.03 40.10 -18.92
CA VAL A 188 10.88 39.31 -19.40
C VAL A 188 10.53 38.20 -18.42
N LYS A 189 9.27 38.20 -17.96
CA LYS A 189 8.67 37.07 -17.23
C LYS A 189 8.29 35.96 -18.21
N ILE A 190 8.84 34.77 -17.99
CA ILE A 190 8.69 33.66 -18.95
C ILE A 190 7.33 32.97 -18.84
N ASN A 191 6.77 32.81 -17.63
CA ASN A 191 5.46 32.18 -17.44
C ASN A 191 4.35 33.25 -17.29
N PRO A 192 3.49 33.46 -18.31
CA PRO A 192 2.46 34.49 -18.25
C PRO A 192 1.22 34.09 -17.43
N TYR A 193 0.99 32.79 -17.21
CA TYR A 193 -0.16 32.26 -16.48
C TYR A 193 -0.17 32.57 -14.98
N LEU A 194 0.96 33.07 -14.44
CA LEU A 194 1.07 33.48 -13.03
C LEU A 194 0.54 34.91 -12.85
N HIS A 195 -0.74 35.17 -13.11
CA HIS A 195 -1.31 36.53 -13.03
C HIS A 195 -1.16 37.20 -11.66
N GLU A 196 -1.05 36.39 -10.60
CA GLU A 196 -0.79 36.79 -9.21
C GLU A 196 0.56 37.47 -8.98
N VAL A 197 1.47 37.46 -9.96
CA VAL A 197 2.83 38.03 -9.86
C VAL A 197 3.13 38.94 -11.04
N SER A 198 3.48 40.20 -10.79
CA SER A 198 3.97 41.15 -11.80
C SER A 198 5.42 41.56 -11.53
N ILE A 199 6.14 41.88 -12.61
CA ILE A 199 7.55 42.30 -12.55
C ILE A 199 7.65 43.67 -13.22
N ALA A 200 8.24 44.62 -12.51
CA ALA A 200 8.61 45.92 -13.03
C ALA A 200 10.12 46.11 -12.86
N ALA A 201 10.80 46.60 -13.89
CA ALA A 201 12.23 46.91 -13.81
C ALA A 201 12.42 48.41 -14.01
N ASN A 202 13.26 49.04 -13.18
CA ASN A 202 13.55 50.46 -13.28
C ASN A 202 14.95 50.68 -13.84
N PHE A 203 15.04 50.93 -15.15
CA PHE A 203 16.32 51.22 -15.83
C PHE A 203 16.11 52.21 -16.98
N LYS A 204 17.14 53.01 -17.29
CA LYS A 204 17.15 53.93 -18.45
C LYS A 204 17.63 53.17 -19.69
N LYS A 205 16.73 52.96 -20.66
CA LYS A 205 17.07 52.35 -21.96
C LYS A 205 18.16 53.15 -22.68
N GLY A 206 19.17 52.49 -23.23
CA GLY A 206 20.27 53.13 -23.96
C GLY A 206 21.46 53.59 -23.09
N VAL A 207 21.37 53.48 -21.76
CA VAL A 207 22.47 53.83 -20.85
C VAL A 207 23.21 52.56 -20.44
N PRO A 208 24.51 52.42 -20.76
CA PRO A 208 25.27 51.25 -20.39
C PRO A 208 25.63 51.25 -18.90
N LEU A 209 25.41 50.12 -18.23
CA LEU A 209 25.84 49.85 -16.86
C LEU A 209 27.34 49.53 -16.84
N GLN A 210 28.11 50.36 -16.14
CA GLN A 210 29.54 50.16 -15.94
C GLN A 210 29.82 49.04 -14.93
N HIS A 211 31.06 48.56 -14.90
CA HIS A 211 31.49 47.57 -13.91
C HIS A 211 31.18 48.06 -12.48
N LYS A 212 30.52 47.20 -11.68
CA LYS A 212 30.00 47.42 -10.31
C LYS A 212 28.82 48.38 -10.17
N GLU A 213 28.28 48.93 -11.25
CA GLU A 213 27.02 49.70 -11.18
C GLU A 213 25.80 48.79 -11.04
N GLN A 214 24.75 49.30 -10.39
CA GLN A 214 23.58 48.53 -9.99
C GLN A 214 22.29 48.98 -10.66
N PHE A 215 21.35 48.05 -10.81
CA PHE A 215 19.97 48.31 -11.18
C PHE A 215 19.02 47.40 -10.38
N THR A 216 17.76 47.80 -10.24
CA THR A 216 16.79 47.10 -9.40
C THR A 216 15.60 46.57 -10.22
N ILE A 217 15.17 45.35 -9.91
CA ILE A 217 13.92 44.76 -10.39
C ILE A 217 12.95 44.65 -9.20
N SER A 218 11.73 45.15 -9.37
CA SER A 218 10.65 45.05 -8.38
C SER A 218 9.67 43.95 -8.77
N ILE A 219 9.35 43.06 -7.84
CA ILE A 219 8.32 42.03 -7.97
C ILE A 219 7.15 42.41 -7.08
N LYS A 220 5.95 42.53 -7.66
CA LYS A 220 4.69 42.70 -6.94
C LYS A 220 3.89 41.39 -7.00
N ALA A 221 3.34 40.93 -5.88
CA ALA A 221 2.52 39.71 -5.86
C ALA A 221 1.42 39.70 -4.78
N VAL A 222 0.34 38.96 -5.04
CA VAL A 222 -0.77 38.69 -4.10
C VAL A 222 -1.20 37.22 -4.23
N PHE A 223 -1.26 36.47 -3.13
CA PHE A 223 -1.53 35.02 -3.16
C PHE A 223 -2.79 34.64 -2.38
N GLN A 224 -3.67 33.85 -3.01
CA GLN A 224 -4.90 33.33 -2.38
C GLN A 224 -4.70 31.96 -1.70
N HIS A 225 -3.71 31.16 -2.13
CA HIS A 225 -3.48 29.80 -1.63
C HIS A 225 -2.00 29.53 -1.35
N SER A 226 -1.69 28.57 -0.47
CA SER A 226 -0.30 28.12 -0.27
C SER A 226 0.20 27.32 -1.45
N LYS A 227 1.31 27.76 -2.02
CA LYS A 227 1.95 27.13 -3.17
C LYS A 227 3.44 27.46 -3.16
N SER A 228 4.26 26.55 -3.66
CA SER A 228 5.67 26.82 -3.94
C SER A 228 5.86 26.67 -5.45
N PHE A 229 6.42 27.68 -6.11
CA PHE A 229 6.67 27.64 -7.55
C PHE A 229 7.94 28.39 -7.92
N THR A 230 8.60 27.92 -8.98
CA THR A 230 9.74 28.61 -9.58
C THR A 230 9.29 29.46 -10.75
N MET A 231 9.65 30.73 -10.73
CA MET A 231 9.40 31.69 -11.79
C MET A 231 10.73 32.08 -12.47
N PRO A 232 10.96 31.65 -13.73
CA PRO A 232 12.10 32.11 -14.50
C PRO A 232 11.86 33.53 -15.03
N VAL A 233 12.83 34.39 -14.79
CA VAL A 233 12.91 35.77 -15.28
C VAL A 233 14.14 35.86 -16.16
N VAL A 234 14.00 36.39 -17.37
CA VAL A 234 15.12 36.58 -18.30
C VAL A 234 15.41 38.06 -18.46
N VAL A 235 16.63 38.46 -18.15
CA VAL A 235 17.17 39.78 -18.44
C VAL A 235 17.87 39.71 -19.79
N VAL A 236 17.42 40.53 -20.73
CA VAL A 236 18.00 40.66 -22.07
C VAL A 236 18.96 41.83 -22.05
N CYS A 237 20.22 41.58 -22.38
CA CYS A 237 21.27 42.59 -22.41
C CYS A 237 22.12 42.46 -23.68
N LYS A 238 22.94 43.47 -23.95
CA LYS A 238 24.00 43.42 -24.96
C LYS A 238 25.29 44.00 -24.39
N PHE A 239 26.42 43.44 -24.79
CA PHE A 239 27.72 44.04 -24.50
C PHE A 239 27.90 45.29 -25.38
N CYS A 240 28.39 46.39 -24.80
CA CYS A 240 28.65 47.61 -25.57
C CYS A 240 29.62 47.31 -26.71
N GLY A 241 29.23 47.65 -27.95
CA GLY A 241 30.00 47.37 -29.17
C GLY A 241 29.66 46.05 -29.87
N SER A 242 28.88 45.15 -29.24
CA SER A 242 28.36 43.94 -29.88
C SER A 242 26.94 44.16 -30.42
N LYS A 243 26.64 43.57 -31.58
CA LYS A 243 25.27 43.48 -32.12
C LYS A 243 24.50 42.26 -31.59
N GLU A 244 25.17 41.35 -30.88
CA GLU A 244 24.56 40.13 -30.37
C GLU A 244 23.88 40.34 -29.01
N LEU A 245 22.68 39.79 -28.87
CA LEU A 245 21.94 39.77 -27.61
C LEU A 245 22.43 38.63 -26.71
N SER A 246 22.61 38.96 -25.45
CA SER A 246 22.92 38.02 -24.38
C SER A 246 21.72 37.88 -23.44
N PHE A 247 21.46 36.65 -22.98
CA PHE A 247 20.33 36.33 -22.11
C PHE A 247 20.86 35.89 -20.75
N ILE A 248 20.36 36.53 -19.70
CA ILE A 248 20.68 36.18 -18.32
C ILE A 248 19.40 35.65 -17.68
N MET A 249 19.43 34.38 -17.24
CA MET A 249 18.29 33.73 -16.61
C MET A 249 18.41 33.77 -15.09
N LEU A 250 17.39 34.30 -14.43
CA LEU A 250 17.22 34.31 -12.99
C LEU A 250 16.04 33.39 -12.64
N GLU A 251 16.29 32.36 -11.83
CA GLU A 251 15.21 31.53 -11.28
C GLU A 251 14.84 32.06 -9.88
N VAL A 252 13.62 32.58 -9.75
CA VAL A 252 13.06 33.01 -8.46
C VAL A 252 12.20 31.88 -7.91
N LEU A 253 12.56 31.33 -6.76
CA LEU A 253 11.72 30.40 -6.02
C LEU A 253 10.81 31.20 -5.09
N VAL A 254 9.52 31.12 -5.34
CA VAL A 254 8.49 31.76 -4.54
C VAL A 254 7.83 30.69 -3.68
N GLU A 255 7.85 30.90 -2.37
CA GLU A 255 7.19 30.04 -1.39
C GLU A 255 6.12 30.81 -0.63
N VAL A 256 4.86 30.39 -0.77
CA VAL A 256 3.73 31.01 -0.06
C VAL A 256 3.43 30.17 1.20
N SER A 257 3.80 30.71 2.36
CA SER A 257 3.58 30.07 3.65
C SER A 257 2.16 30.26 4.17
N SER A 258 1.59 29.20 4.75
CA SER A 258 0.47 29.27 5.71
C SER A 258 1.00 29.11 7.13
N SER A 259 0.14 29.28 8.14
CA SER A 259 0.44 28.96 9.53
C SER A 259 0.93 27.51 9.79
N PHE A 260 0.84 26.62 8.80
CA PHE A 260 1.30 25.22 8.87
C PHE A 260 2.55 24.92 8.01
N SER A 261 3.22 25.93 7.45
CA SER A 261 4.38 25.75 6.56
C SER A 261 5.62 25.16 7.24
N SER A 262 5.68 25.18 8.58
CA SER A 262 6.71 24.48 9.37
C SER A 262 6.74 22.97 9.16
N LEU A 263 5.68 22.37 8.59
CA LEU A 263 5.59 20.94 8.29
C LEU A 263 6.39 20.50 7.05
N LYS A 264 6.92 21.45 6.24
CA LYS A 264 7.60 21.17 4.95
C LYS A 264 9.14 21.14 5.01
N SER A 265 9.75 21.40 6.18
CA SER A 265 11.18 21.76 6.29
C SER A 265 12.21 20.66 5.94
N ASP A 266 11.81 19.39 5.84
CA ASP A 266 12.77 18.25 5.77
C ASP A 266 12.95 17.64 4.36
N LEU A 267 12.70 18.40 3.30
CA LEU A 267 12.84 17.91 1.91
C LEU A 267 14.32 17.81 1.47
N LEU A 268 15.00 16.75 1.89
CA LEU A 268 16.30 16.34 1.31
C LEU A 268 16.10 15.57 -0.01
N PRO A 269 16.97 15.76 -1.02
CA PRO A 269 16.94 14.97 -2.26
C PRO A 269 17.42 13.54 -2.00
N CYS A 270 16.66 12.55 -2.50
CA CYS A 270 17.00 11.13 -2.36
C CYS A 270 17.68 10.60 -3.63
N VAL A 271 18.82 9.91 -3.43
CA VAL A 271 19.49 9.06 -4.40
C VAL A 271 18.82 7.69 -4.36
N LYS A 272 18.39 7.16 -5.51
CA LYS A 272 17.81 5.82 -5.62
C LYS A 272 18.79 4.77 -5.06
N PRO A 273 18.36 3.84 -4.19
CA PRO A 273 19.22 2.72 -3.81
C PRO A 273 19.51 1.84 -5.02
N LEU A 274 20.75 1.34 -5.10
CA LEU A 274 21.17 0.34 -6.07
C LEU A 274 20.36 -0.94 -5.84
N LYS A 275 19.85 -1.54 -6.93
CA LYS A 275 19.20 -2.85 -6.90
C LYS A 275 20.19 -3.89 -6.35
N THR A 276 19.90 -4.48 -5.19
CA THR A 276 20.75 -5.47 -4.53
C THR A 276 20.71 -6.83 -5.22
N ARG A 277 21.87 -7.51 -5.24
CA ARG A 277 22.12 -8.85 -5.79
C ARG A 277 21.65 -9.94 -4.81
N TYR A 278 21.38 -11.13 -5.34
CA TYR A 278 21.05 -12.35 -4.59
C TYR A 278 22.14 -12.74 -3.57
N PRO A 279 21.77 -13.42 -2.46
CA PRO A 279 22.71 -13.86 -1.44
C PRO A 279 23.79 -14.80 -1.99
N LEU A 280 25.03 -14.62 -1.52
CA LEU A 280 26.14 -15.49 -1.84
C LEU A 280 26.01 -16.81 -1.05
N PRO A 281 26.30 -17.98 -1.66
CA PRO A 281 26.14 -19.27 -1.02
C PRO A 281 27.35 -19.58 -0.10
N SER A 282 27.39 -18.99 1.10
CA SER A 282 28.23 -19.41 2.26
C SER A 282 28.30 -18.29 3.32
N GLU A 283 27.16 -17.90 3.90
CA GLU A 283 27.14 -16.91 4.98
C GLU A 283 27.02 -17.58 6.35
N VAL A 284 27.91 -17.25 7.27
CA VAL A 284 27.88 -17.69 8.66
C VAL A 284 27.15 -16.63 9.49
N VAL A 285 26.08 -17.03 10.18
CA VAL A 285 25.29 -16.14 11.04
C VAL A 285 25.70 -16.33 12.49
N ILE A 286 26.20 -15.27 13.11
CA ILE A 286 26.40 -15.19 14.56
C ILE A 286 25.06 -14.79 15.17
N LEU A 287 24.43 -15.71 15.90
CA LEU A 287 23.07 -15.53 16.44
C LEU A 287 23.03 -14.47 17.55
N GLY A 288 21.97 -13.69 17.58
CA GLY A 288 21.76 -12.63 18.58
C GLY A 288 21.29 -13.18 19.92
N GLU A 289 21.51 -12.41 20.99
CA GLU A 289 20.98 -12.67 22.33
C GLU A 289 19.86 -11.66 22.66
N LEU A 290 18.79 -12.12 23.29
CA LEU A 290 17.72 -11.24 23.80
C LEU A 290 18.19 -10.45 25.03
N PRO A 291 17.71 -9.21 25.27
CA PRO A 291 18.04 -8.47 26.47
C PRO A 291 17.53 -9.17 27.74
N LEU A 292 18.35 -9.17 28.81
CA LEU A 292 18.06 -9.79 30.11
C LEU A 292 16.73 -9.34 30.77
N ILE A 293 16.22 -8.16 30.42
CA ILE A 293 14.95 -7.61 30.95
C ILE A 293 13.73 -8.34 30.37
N TYR A 294 13.88 -8.96 29.19
CA TYR A 294 12.91 -9.93 28.68
C TYR A 294 13.28 -11.32 29.21
N THR A 295 13.10 -11.54 30.51
CA THR A 295 12.98 -12.89 31.06
C THR A 295 11.63 -13.48 30.64
N SER A 296 11.38 -13.56 29.32
CA SER A 296 10.39 -14.50 28.86
C SER A 296 10.97 -15.87 29.20
N TYR A 297 10.35 -16.59 30.14
CA TYR A 297 10.59 -18.03 30.34
C TYR A 297 10.16 -18.86 29.11
N TYR A 298 9.91 -18.18 28.00
CA TYR A 298 9.55 -18.70 26.71
C TYR A 298 10.76 -19.36 26.03
N LYS A 299 11.19 -20.51 26.55
CA LYS A 299 11.98 -21.47 25.77
C LYS A 299 11.01 -22.31 24.95
N GLU A 300 11.14 -22.26 23.63
CA GLU A 300 10.35 -23.11 22.74
C GLU A 300 10.70 -24.58 23.02
N LYS A 301 9.80 -25.28 23.72
CA LYS A 301 9.96 -26.70 24.07
C LYS A 301 9.62 -27.65 22.93
N PHE A 302 8.93 -27.16 21.90
CA PHE A 302 8.41 -27.95 20.79
C PHE A 302 9.01 -27.47 19.47
N HIS A 303 9.93 -28.25 18.91
CA HIS A 303 10.67 -27.85 17.72
C HIS A 303 9.84 -28.04 16.45
N LEU A 304 9.59 -26.94 15.74
CA LEU A 304 9.01 -26.95 14.40
C LEU A 304 10.08 -27.37 13.37
N LYS A 305 9.74 -28.25 12.41
CA LYS A 305 10.64 -28.56 11.26
C LYS A 305 10.96 -27.30 10.45
N THR A 306 12.08 -27.27 9.72
CA THR A 306 12.55 -26.06 9.03
C THR A 306 11.67 -25.63 7.85
N TYR A 307 11.05 -26.59 7.15
CA TYR A 307 10.20 -26.38 5.95
C TYR A 307 10.79 -25.36 4.96
N GLU A 308 11.91 -25.74 4.35
CA GLU A 308 12.60 -24.92 3.35
C GLU A 308 11.84 -24.86 2.01
N ILE A 309 12.12 -23.82 1.23
CA ILE A 309 11.60 -23.72 -0.14
C ILE A 309 12.36 -24.75 -0.98
N PRO A 310 11.67 -25.64 -1.73
CA PRO A 310 12.32 -26.64 -2.58
C PRO A 310 13.33 -26.00 -3.54
N ILE A 311 14.50 -26.61 -3.69
CA ILE A 311 15.60 -26.09 -4.52
C ILE A 311 15.15 -25.91 -5.98
N ASP A 312 14.41 -26.87 -6.52
CA ASP A 312 13.89 -26.81 -7.89
C ASP A 312 12.95 -25.62 -8.09
N LEU A 313 12.07 -25.36 -7.11
CA LEU A 313 11.19 -24.18 -7.15
C LEU A 313 12.00 -22.88 -7.06
N LEU A 314 13.05 -22.83 -6.22
CA LEU A 314 13.95 -21.67 -6.17
C LEU A 314 14.68 -21.44 -7.49
N MET A 315 15.08 -22.50 -8.20
CA MET A 315 15.68 -22.41 -9.53
C MET A 315 14.66 -21.88 -10.54
N SER A 316 13.45 -22.45 -10.58
CA SER A 316 12.38 -21.98 -11.47
C SER A 316 12.01 -20.52 -11.22
N LEU A 317 11.92 -20.09 -9.96
CA LEU A 317 11.67 -18.68 -9.62
C LEU A 317 12.82 -17.77 -10.08
N LYS A 318 14.08 -18.20 -9.96
CA LYS A 318 15.24 -17.43 -10.47
C LYS A 318 15.20 -17.30 -11.98
N ASP A 319 14.90 -18.38 -12.69
CA ASP A 319 14.80 -18.39 -14.15
C ASP A 319 13.65 -17.50 -14.62
N LEU A 320 12.52 -17.57 -13.93
CA LEU A 320 11.34 -16.78 -14.24
C LEU A 320 11.59 -15.28 -14.00
N VAL A 321 12.29 -14.90 -12.92
CA VAL A 321 12.71 -13.50 -12.71
C VAL A 321 13.71 -13.04 -13.78
N THR A 322 14.57 -13.94 -14.27
CA THR A 322 15.55 -13.62 -15.31
C THR A 322 14.88 -13.41 -16.67
N MET A 323 13.92 -14.27 -17.02
CA MET A 323 13.13 -14.16 -18.25
C MET A 323 12.12 -13.01 -18.20
N PHE A 324 11.52 -12.79 -17.03
CA PHE A 324 10.51 -11.78 -16.77
C PHE A 324 10.89 -10.96 -15.54
N PRO A 325 11.74 -9.92 -15.68
CA PRO A 325 12.16 -9.07 -14.57
C PRO A 325 10.99 -8.47 -13.78
N ASN A 326 9.84 -8.30 -14.44
CA ASN A 326 8.61 -7.77 -13.88
C ASN A 326 7.88 -8.75 -12.95
N PHE A 327 8.27 -10.02 -12.84
CA PHE A 327 7.61 -11.00 -11.96
C PHE A 327 7.66 -10.60 -10.48
N THR A 328 8.79 -10.02 -10.06
CA THR A 328 8.95 -9.45 -8.70
C THR A 328 8.35 -8.05 -8.57
N GLU A 329 8.01 -7.41 -9.71
CA GLU A 329 7.29 -6.15 -9.68
C GLU A 329 5.84 -6.42 -9.31
N ARG A 330 5.34 -5.67 -8.33
CA ARG A 330 3.94 -5.74 -7.87
C ARG A 330 2.98 -5.15 -8.91
N MET A 331 2.97 -5.70 -10.11
CA MET A 331 2.08 -5.27 -11.19
C MET A 331 0.63 -5.52 -10.76
N PRO A 332 -0.28 -4.57 -10.92
CA PRO A 332 -1.69 -4.79 -10.63
C PRO A 332 -2.27 -5.79 -11.63
N LEU A 333 -3.16 -6.67 -11.14
CA LEU A 333 -3.94 -7.55 -12.00
C LEU A 333 -4.99 -6.70 -12.74
N ASN A 334 -4.83 -6.58 -14.06
CA ASN A 334 -5.78 -5.95 -14.96
C ASN A 334 -5.74 -6.67 -16.31
N ALA A 335 -6.66 -6.33 -17.22
CA ALA A 335 -6.74 -6.96 -18.53
C ALA A 335 -5.42 -6.89 -19.33
N ALA A 336 -4.66 -5.79 -19.20
CA ALA A 336 -3.39 -5.61 -19.89
C ALA A 336 -2.27 -6.53 -19.37
N ASN A 337 -2.28 -6.84 -18.07
CA ASN A 337 -1.21 -7.60 -17.42
C ASN A 337 -1.54 -9.09 -17.23
N LYS A 338 -2.81 -9.50 -17.44
CA LYS A 338 -3.25 -10.89 -17.27
C LYS A 338 -2.41 -11.89 -18.06
N PHE A 339 -2.04 -11.53 -19.29
CA PHE A 339 -1.17 -12.35 -20.14
C PHE A 339 0.16 -12.74 -19.48
N PHE A 340 0.78 -11.85 -18.70
CA PHE A 340 2.01 -12.16 -17.99
C PHE A 340 1.77 -13.21 -16.90
N TYR A 341 0.67 -13.09 -16.16
CA TYR A 341 0.31 -14.05 -15.14
C TYR A 341 0.01 -15.44 -15.71
N ASP A 342 -0.68 -15.51 -16.85
CA ASP A 342 -0.91 -16.77 -17.57
C ASP A 342 0.40 -17.41 -18.05
N LYS A 343 1.39 -16.58 -18.45
CA LYS A 343 2.73 -17.08 -18.78
C LYS A 343 3.49 -17.60 -17.57
N PHE A 344 3.30 -16.98 -16.40
CA PHE A 344 3.91 -17.44 -15.16
C PHE A 344 3.30 -18.77 -14.68
N THR A 345 1.98 -18.95 -14.81
CA THR A 345 1.34 -20.24 -14.49
C THR A 345 1.84 -21.33 -15.43
N GLU A 346 1.95 -21.06 -16.74
CA GLU A 346 2.52 -22.01 -17.72
C GLU A 346 3.97 -22.39 -17.37
N ALA A 347 4.82 -21.40 -17.06
CA ALA A 347 6.22 -21.63 -16.72
C ALA A 347 6.42 -22.44 -15.42
N LEU A 348 5.49 -22.33 -14.47
CA LEU A 348 5.53 -23.04 -13.19
C LEU A 348 4.68 -24.32 -13.19
N GLY A 349 3.98 -24.63 -14.29
CA GLY A 349 3.07 -25.78 -14.36
C GLY A 349 1.89 -25.71 -13.39
N LEU A 350 1.39 -24.50 -13.10
CA LEU A 350 0.33 -24.26 -12.12
C LEU A 350 -1.04 -24.09 -12.78
N ASN A 351 -2.07 -24.67 -12.16
CA ASN A 351 -3.47 -24.29 -12.43
C ASN A 351 -3.90 -23.24 -11.40
N PRO A 352 -4.31 -22.02 -11.81
CA PRO A 352 -4.59 -20.92 -10.87
C PRO A 352 -5.88 -21.11 -10.05
N ASN A 353 -6.69 -22.14 -10.33
CA ASN A 353 -7.92 -22.40 -9.59
C ASN A 353 -7.75 -23.54 -8.59
N ILE A 354 -8.00 -23.27 -7.31
CA ILE A 354 -7.97 -24.28 -6.24
C ILE A 354 -9.14 -25.25 -6.42
N ASN A 355 -8.85 -26.55 -6.48
CA ASN A 355 -9.81 -27.64 -6.50
C ASN A 355 -9.31 -28.83 -5.67
N GLU A 356 -10.12 -29.89 -5.55
CA GLU A 356 -9.82 -31.06 -4.72
C GLU A 356 -8.50 -31.75 -5.14
N GLU A 357 -8.23 -31.87 -6.44
CA GLU A 357 -7.05 -32.56 -6.98
C GLU A 357 -5.73 -31.80 -6.75
N ASN A 358 -5.76 -30.47 -6.84
CA ASN A 358 -4.56 -29.64 -6.76
C ASN A 358 -4.37 -28.94 -5.40
N TYR A 359 -5.27 -29.16 -4.44
CA TYR A 359 -5.36 -28.39 -3.20
C TYR A 359 -4.02 -28.22 -2.48
N CYS A 360 -3.42 -29.34 -2.05
CA CYS A 360 -2.18 -29.32 -1.28
C CYS A 360 -0.98 -28.84 -2.11
N SER A 361 -0.87 -29.25 -3.38
CA SER A 361 0.27 -28.93 -4.24
C SER A 361 0.28 -27.44 -4.61
N LEU A 362 -0.87 -26.89 -4.98
CA LEU A 362 -1.04 -25.49 -5.31
C LEU A 362 -0.81 -24.60 -4.08
N LEU A 363 -1.54 -24.82 -2.98
CA LEU A 363 -1.38 -23.99 -1.78
C LEU A 363 0.05 -24.03 -1.22
N ASN A 364 0.70 -25.20 -1.19
CA ASN A 364 2.10 -25.29 -0.76
C ASN A 364 3.03 -24.46 -1.67
N THR A 365 2.80 -24.49 -2.98
CA THR A 365 3.58 -23.66 -3.93
C THR A 365 3.32 -22.17 -3.72
N LEU A 366 2.06 -21.77 -3.49
CA LEU A 366 1.68 -20.37 -3.27
C LEU A 366 2.25 -19.82 -1.95
N VAL A 367 2.25 -20.62 -0.87
CA VAL A 367 2.90 -20.26 0.41
C VAL A 367 4.41 -20.04 0.22
N ASN A 368 5.07 -20.88 -0.59
CA ASN A 368 6.49 -20.71 -0.91
C ASN A 368 6.76 -19.45 -1.77
N ILE A 369 5.91 -19.17 -2.75
CA ILE A 369 5.99 -17.96 -3.58
C ILE A 369 5.79 -16.70 -2.73
N GLU A 370 4.82 -16.71 -1.82
CA GLU A 370 4.55 -15.61 -0.91
C GLU A 370 5.73 -15.37 0.06
N GLU A 371 6.26 -16.44 0.66
CA GLU A 371 7.46 -16.37 1.52
C GLU A 371 8.65 -15.77 0.75
N ASN A 372 8.86 -16.20 -0.50
CA ASN A 372 9.91 -15.66 -1.36
C ASN A 372 9.69 -14.18 -1.70
N GLN A 373 8.44 -13.78 -2.00
CA GLN A 373 8.12 -12.38 -2.29
C GLN A 373 8.34 -11.48 -1.06
N ILE A 374 7.97 -11.92 0.14
CA ILE A 374 8.22 -11.16 1.39
C ILE A 374 9.72 -11.02 1.64
N MET A 375 10.49 -12.08 1.40
CA MET A 375 11.94 -12.03 1.48
C MET A 375 12.51 -10.98 0.50
N ILE A 376 12.06 -10.95 -0.75
CA ILE A 376 12.50 -9.96 -1.74
C ILE A 376 12.08 -8.54 -1.30
N ASP A 377 10.84 -8.38 -0.88
CA ASP A 377 10.26 -7.09 -0.47
C ASP A 377 11.02 -6.47 0.70
N ILE A 378 11.34 -7.26 1.74
CA ILE A 378 12.02 -6.73 2.92
C ILE A 378 13.48 -6.35 2.63
N ARG A 379 14.12 -7.07 1.70
CA ARG A 379 15.50 -6.83 1.27
C ARG A 379 15.68 -5.58 0.41
N GLN A 380 14.59 -5.03 -0.15
CA GLN A 380 14.62 -3.73 -0.83
C GLN A 380 14.98 -2.57 0.12
N TYR A 381 14.85 -2.79 1.43
CA TYR A 381 15.17 -1.80 2.44
C TYR A 381 16.61 -1.91 2.96
N ASP A 382 17.35 -2.94 2.56
CA ASP A 382 18.76 -3.12 2.94
C ASP A 382 19.55 -1.83 2.68
N THR A 383 20.35 -1.43 3.66
CA THR A 383 20.94 -0.09 3.69
C THR A 383 22.30 -0.10 4.36
N VAL A 384 22.96 1.05 4.39
CA VAL A 384 24.17 1.28 5.15
C VAL A 384 23.86 2.30 6.24
N SER A 385 24.09 1.95 7.50
CA SER A 385 23.74 2.82 8.63
C SER A 385 24.71 2.66 9.81
N LYS A 386 24.75 3.68 10.66
CA LYS A 386 25.49 3.64 11.93
C LYS A 386 24.58 3.10 13.03
N LEU A 387 25.18 2.35 13.96
CA LEU A 387 24.50 1.88 15.16
C LEU A 387 24.91 2.73 16.37
N LYS A 388 23.92 3.20 17.13
CA LYS A 388 24.16 3.96 18.37
C LYS A 388 24.07 3.02 19.56
N PHE A 389 25.16 2.89 20.33
CA PHE A 389 25.12 2.12 21.57
C PHE A 389 24.13 2.73 22.57
N VAL A 390 23.25 1.90 23.14
CA VAL A 390 22.26 2.32 24.16
C VAL A 390 22.67 1.82 25.54
N GLY A 391 23.01 0.53 25.67
CA GLY A 391 23.38 -0.09 26.94
C GLY A 391 23.31 -1.62 26.89
N GLY A 392 24.13 -2.30 27.70
CA GLY A 392 24.20 -3.77 27.72
C GLY A 392 24.67 -4.34 26.37
N ASN A 393 23.83 -5.16 25.73
CA ASN A 393 24.04 -5.67 24.37
C ASN A 393 23.07 -5.02 23.35
N THR A 394 22.53 -3.83 23.66
CA THR A 394 21.49 -3.16 22.87
C THR A 394 22.01 -1.92 22.13
N TYR A 395 21.64 -1.81 20.86
CA TYR A 395 22.06 -0.78 19.92
C TYR A 395 20.85 -0.23 19.16
N GLU A 396 20.82 1.06 18.91
CA GLU A 396 19.76 1.73 18.17
C GLU A 396 20.17 1.92 16.70
N LEU A 397 19.30 1.47 15.79
CA LEU A 397 19.42 1.61 14.35
C LEU A 397 18.36 2.61 13.86
N ARG A 398 18.79 3.71 13.24
CA ARG A 398 17.86 4.60 12.51
C ARG A 398 17.45 3.93 11.19
N VAL A 399 16.15 3.83 10.96
CA VAL A 399 15.58 3.19 9.77
C VAL A 399 14.66 4.20 9.06
N PRO A 400 15.14 4.85 7.99
CA PRO A 400 14.32 5.76 7.19
C PRO A 400 13.09 5.02 6.64
N GLY A 401 11.90 5.56 6.85
CA GLY A 401 10.63 4.92 6.42
C GLY A 401 10.01 3.95 7.43
N LEU A 402 10.62 3.72 8.60
CA LEU A 402 10.05 2.84 9.64
C LEU A 402 8.67 3.30 10.15
N ALA A 403 8.47 4.61 10.31
CA ALA A 403 7.16 5.20 10.63
C ALA A 403 6.07 4.82 9.61
N GLU A 404 6.49 4.49 8.38
CA GLU A 404 5.60 4.02 7.31
C GLU A 404 5.51 2.48 7.26
N ALA A 405 6.00 1.77 8.26
CA ALA A 405 6.25 0.31 8.26
C ALA A 405 6.94 -0.14 6.96
N ARG A 406 8.01 0.56 6.58
CA ARG A 406 8.82 0.32 5.38
C ARG A 406 10.31 0.43 5.75
N PRO A 407 10.97 -0.66 6.20
CA PRO A 407 10.45 -2.02 6.33
C PRO A 407 9.44 -2.16 7.49
N SER A 408 8.51 -3.10 7.36
CA SER A 408 7.58 -3.44 8.45
C SER A 408 8.30 -4.36 9.42
N LEU A 409 8.82 -3.81 10.51
CA LEU A 409 9.51 -4.55 11.56
C LEU A 409 8.63 -4.64 12.79
N VAL A 410 8.60 -5.82 13.39
CA VAL A 410 7.97 -6.08 14.70
C VAL A 410 9.01 -6.55 15.71
N ILE A 411 8.64 -6.55 16.99
CA ILE A 411 9.49 -7.10 18.05
C ILE A 411 9.78 -8.57 17.72
N HIS A 412 11.03 -8.99 17.94
CA HIS A 412 11.62 -10.29 17.60
C HIS A 412 11.97 -10.53 16.13
N ASP A 413 11.74 -9.57 15.23
CA ASP A 413 12.31 -9.67 13.88
C ASP A 413 13.84 -9.63 13.94
N SER A 414 14.46 -10.23 12.91
CA SER A 414 15.92 -10.30 12.80
C SER A 414 16.43 -9.25 11.82
N VAL A 415 17.40 -8.45 12.25
CA VAL A 415 18.16 -7.55 11.40
C VAL A 415 19.61 -8.00 11.42
N PHE A 416 20.19 -8.30 10.26
CA PHE A 416 21.56 -8.76 10.16
C PHE A 416 22.50 -7.59 9.86
N VAL A 417 23.68 -7.64 10.48
CA VAL A 417 24.67 -6.59 10.43
C VAL A 417 25.99 -7.18 9.94
N LYS A 418 26.55 -6.56 8.89
CA LYS A 418 27.88 -6.88 8.35
C LYS A 418 28.76 -5.65 8.39
N THR A 419 30.05 -5.83 8.65
CA THR A 419 31.06 -4.77 8.56
C THR A 419 31.27 -4.32 7.11
N HIS A 420 31.35 -5.26 6.18
CA HIS A 420 31.44 -5.03 4.74
C HIS A 420 30.47 -5.95 3.97
N ILE A 421 29.99 -5.50 2.80
CA ILE A 421 29.00 -6.24 1.99
C ILE A 421 29.49 -7.63 1.54
N THR A 422 30.81 -7.80 1.40
CA THR A 422 31.45 -9.05 0.98
C THR A 422 31.76 -9.99 2.14
N ASP A 423 31.49 -9.59 3.38
CA ASP A 423 31.82 -10.41 4.54
C ASP A 423 30.94 -11.65 4.58
N CYS A 424 31.59 -12.80 4.81
CA CYS A 424 30.91 -14.08 4.99
C CYS A 424 30.23 -14.19 6.36
N TYR A 425 30.66 -13.41 7.35
CA TYR A 425 30.05 -13.39 8.68
C TYR A 425 29.03 -12.26 8.79
N LYS A 426 27.88 -12.55 9.39
CA LYS A 426 26.90 -11.53 9.77
C LYS A 426 26.39 -11.73 11.18
N TYR A 427 26.20 -10.64 11.90
CA TYR A 427 25.67 -10.63 13.25
C TYR A 427 24.15 -10.45 13.22
N GLN A 428 23.40 -11.33 13.85
CA GLN A 428 21.97 -11.18 14.00
C GLN A 428 21.67 -10.26 15.19
N GLY A 429 21.01 -9.14 14.90
CA GLY A 429 20.38 -8.28 15.88
C GLY A 429 18.90 -8.59 15.97
N ILE A 430 18.42 -8.91 17.17
CA ILE A 430 17.00 -9.16 17.41
C ILE A 430 16.33 -7.83 17.78
N VAL A 431 15.25 -7.47 17.08
CA VAL A 431 14.47 -6.27 17.40
C VAL A 431 13.83 -6.42 18.79
N SER A 432 14.32 -5.66 19.76
CA SER A 432 13.80 -5.65 21.14
C SER A 432 12.80 -4.52 21.39
N GLN A 433 12.81 -3.49 20.55
CA GLN A 433 11.82 -2.41 20.59
C GLN A 433 11.74 -1.71 19.23
N VAL A 434 10.54 -1.31 18.83
CA VAL A 434 10.29 -0.48 17.63
C VAL A 434 9.90 0.92 18.09
N LEU A 435 10.63 1.95 17.65
CA LEU A 435 10.35 3.37 17.89
C LEU A 435 9.84 4.01 16.59
N GLU A 436 9.46 5.29 16.62
CA GLU A 436 8.86 5.98 15.45
C GLU A 436 9.81 5.99 14.22
N SER A 437 11.10 6.23 14.43
CA SER A 437 12.10 6.35 13.34
C SER A 437 13.35 5.47 13.51
N SER A 438 13.38 4.64 14.55
CA SER A 438 14.49 3.75 14.86
C SER A 438 14.01 2.44 15.50
N VAL A 439 14.86 1.42 15.45
CA VAL A 439 14.65 0.15 16.17
C VAL A 439 15.78 -0.07 17.15
N ARG A 440 15.49 -0.67 18.30
CA ARG A 440 16.51 -1.18 19.22
C ARG A 440 16.77 -2.65 18.89
N LEU A 441 18.03 -2.97 18.64
CA LEU A 441 18.53 -4.28 18.27
C LEU A 441 19.41 -4.82 19.39
N SER A 442 19.22 -6.09 19.72
CA SER A 442 20.00 -6.80 20.72
C SER A 442 20.84 -7.88 20.05
N PHE A 443 22.15 -7.84 20.32
CA PHE A 443 23.14 -8.72 19.70
C PHE A 443 23.76 -9.66 20.75
N SER A 444 24.47 -10.68 20.29
CA SER A 444 25.32 -11.49 21.16
C SER A 444 26.47 -10.66 21.75
N SER A 445 27.00 -11.12 22.88
CA SER A 445 28.20 -10.54 23.52
C SER A 445 29.38 -10.32 22.54
N GLY A 446 29.60 -11.25 21.61
CA GLY A 446 30.64 -11.17 20.58
C GLY A 446 30.51 -10.02 19.56
N PHE A 447 29.36 -9.33 19.48
CA PHE A 447 29.23 -8.15 18.61
C PHE A 447 29.99 -6.93 19.14
N LYS A 448 30.27 -6.88 20.46
CA LYS A 448 30.99 -5.75 21.08
C LYS A 448 32.37 -5.52 20.47
N GLU A 449 33.05 -6.61 20.08
CA GLU A 449 34.39 -6.57 19.48
C GLU A 449 34.36 -6.01 18.06
N ALA A 450 33.29 -6.30 17.30
CA ALA A 450 33.09 -5.78 15.95
C ALA A 450 32.55 -4.33 15.94
N TYR A 451 32.04 -3.84 17.07
CA TYR A 451 31.39 -2.54 17.15
C TYR A 451 32.36 -1.38 17.37
N ASN A 452 32.26 -0.35 16.51
CA ASN A 452 32.89 0.95 16.72
C ASN A 452 31.92 2.07 16.26
N ARG A 453 31.82 3.16 17.04
CA ARG A 453 30.92 4.31 16.76
C ARG A 453 31.17 4.99 15.41
N ASN A 454 32.36 4.84 14.85
CA ASN A 454 32.74 5.45 13.57
C ASN A 454 32.47 4.53 12.36
N ILE A 455 32.18 3.25 12.58
CA ILE A 455 31.92 2.29 11.52
C ILE A 455 30.46 2.40 11.04
N THR A 456 30.28 2.40 9.73
CA THR A 456 28.99 2.18 9.08
C THR A 456 28.85 0.71 8.76
N PHE A 457 27.71 0.12 9.12
CA PHE A 457 27.44 -1.28 8.85
C PHE A 457 26.50 -1.45 7.66
N HIS A 458 26.69 -2.53 6.93
CA HIS A 458 25.68 -3.03 6.00
C HIS A 458 24.57 -3.72 6.80
N ILE A 459 23.36 -3.22 6.61
CA ILE A 459 22.16 -3.63 7.30
C ILE A 459 21.30 -4.44 6.33
N GLU A 460 21.00 -5.66 6.75
CA GLU A 460 20.19 -6.63 6.03
C GLU A 460 18.91 -6.90 6.82
N PHE A 461 17.75 -6.54 6.30
CA PHE A 461 16.50 -6.78 7.00
C PHE A 461 16.01 -8.22 6.77
N GLY A 462 15.76 -8.94 7.87
CA GLY A 462 15.18 -10.27 7.87
C GLY A 462 13.70 -10.22 8.24
N TYR A 463 12.99 -11.29 7.90
CA TYR A 463 11.56 -11.46 8.20
C TYR A 463 11.33 -12.70 9.06
N ASN A 464 10.23 -12.73 9.81
CA ASN A 464 9.85 -13.88 10.60
C ASN A 464 9.27 -15.00 9.72
N ARG A 465 9.97 -16.13 9.61
CA ARG A 465 9.54 -17.32 8.85
C ARG A 465 8.49 -18.17 9.58
N ARG A 466 8.25 -17.96 10.87
CA ARG A 466 7.37 -18.83 11.68
C ARG A 466 5.95 -18.96 11.11
N PRO A 467 5.25 -17.89 10.69
CA PRO A 467 3.90 -18.00 10.12
C PRO A 467 3.85 -18.91 8.89
N PHE A 468 4.82 -18.79 7.98
CA PHE A 468 4.90 -19.64 6.78
C PHE A 468 5.21 -21.09 7.12
N ARG A 469 6.12 -21.34 8.08
CA ARG A 469 6.48 -22.71 8.48
C ARG A 469 5.32 -23.46 9.10
N VAL A 470 4.49 -22.80 9.91
CA VAL A 470 3.30 -23.46 10.51
C VAL A 470 2.20 -23.70 9.48
N GLN A 471 2.04 -22.82 8.49
CA GLN A 471 1.14 -23.05 7.35
C GLN A 471 1.58 -24.26 6.51
N LYS A 472 2.88 -24.38 6.22
CA LYS A 472 3.44 -25.55 5.51
C LYS A 472 3.28 -26.83 6.31
N GLN A 473 3.43 -26.78 7.64
CA GLN A 473 3.12 -27.90 8.51
C GLN A 473 1.65 -28.31 8.39
N ALA A 474 0.72 -27.36 8.48
CA ALA A 474 -0.71 -27.66 8.34
C ALA A 474 -1.02 -28.31 6.99
N LEU A 475 -0.48 -27.79 5.88
CA LEU A 475 -0.64 -28.39 4.54
C LEU A 475 -0.04 -29.78 4.42
N PHE A 476 1.12 -30.02 5.04
CA PHE A 476 1.73 -31.34 5.10
C PHE A 476 0.81 -32.33 5.85
N LEU A 477 0.26 -31.92 6.99
CA LEU A 477 -0.65 -32.74 7.79
C LEU A 477 -2.00 -32.98 7.11
N VAL A 478 -2.54 -32.01 6.36
CA VAL A 478 -3.74 -32.21 5.54
C VAL A 478 -3.54 -33.36 4.54
N LYS A 479 -2.36 -33.41 3.91
CA LYS A 479 -1.99 -34.48 2.99
C LYS A 479 -1.71 -35.80 3.71
N GLU A 480 -1.01 -35.75 4.84
CA GLU A 480 -0.64 -36.94 5.62
C GLU A 480 -1.87 -37.64 6.22
N PHE A 481 -2.88 -36.90 6.66
CA PHE A 481 -4.11 -37.42 7.25
C PHE A 481 -5.28 -37.52 6.26
N ASP A 482 -5.05 -37.21 4.98
CA ASP A 482 -6.02 -37.34 3.88
C ASP A 482 -7.35 -36.60 4.10
N ILE A 483 -7.31 -35.40 4.68
CA ILE A 483 -8.53 -34.61 5.00
C ILE A 483 -8.92 -33.61 3.90
N VAL A 484 -8.44 -33.79 2.66
CA VAL A 484 -8.76 -32.87 1.55
C VAL A 484 -10.25 -32.91 1.21
N SER A 485 -10.86 -34.09 1.20
CA SER A 485 -12.30 -34.26 0.92
C SER A 485 -13.20 -33.50 1.89
N TYR A 486 -12.83 -33.41 3.18
CA TYR A 486 -13.52 -32.61 4.19
C TYR A 486 -13.52 -31.11 3.86
N LEU A 487 -12.48 -30.62 3.18
CA LEU A 487 -12.35 -29.22 2.75
C LEU A 487 -13.13 -28.91 1.45
N PHE A 488 -13.70 -29.94 0.83
CA PHE A 488 -14.62 -29.91 -0.31
C PHE A 488 -15.87 -30.74 -0.01
N PRO A 489 -16.63 -30.38 1.03
CA PRO A 489 -17.73 -31.22 1.50
C PRO A 489 -18.80 -31.34 0.41
N LYS A 490 -19.35 -32.55 0.30
CA LYS A 490 -20.46 -32.91 -0.58
C LYS A 490 -21.66 -33.27 0.29
N ASP A 491 -22.88 -33.09 -0.23
CA ASP A 491 -24.09 -33.43 0.51
C ASP A 491 -24.18 -34.97 0.61
N GLU A 492 -23.76 -35.54 1.74
CA GLU A 492 -23.95 -36.96 2.00
C GLU A 492 -25.36 -37.18 2.59
N PRO A 493 -26.12 -38.18 2.11
CA PRO A 493 -27.36 -38.58 2.77
C PRO A 493 -27.03 -39.11 4.17
N TYR A 494 -27.22 -38.25 5.16
CA TYR A 494 -26.99 -38.58 6.56
C TYR A 494 -28.07 -39.59 7.03
N TYR A 495 -27.66 -40.82 7.33
CA TYR A 495 -28.54 -41.89 7.85
C TYR A 495 -28.71 -41.88 9.38
N GLY A 496 -28.39 -40.76 10.05
CA GLY A 496 -28.55 -40.61 11.49
C GLY A 496 -29.80 -39.82 11.85
N TYR A 497 -30.61 -40.35 12.78
CA TYR A 497 -31.77 -39.68 13.37
C TYR A 497 -31.41 -38.26 13.81
N LEU A 498 -31.86 -37.25 13.06
CA LEU A 498 -32.04 -35.91 13.60
C LEU A 498 -33.20 -36.04 14.60
N GLN A 499 -32.94 -35.79 15.88
CA GLN A 499 -34.02 -35.25 16.71
C GLN A 499 -34.33 -33.87 16.12
N GLU A 500 -35.38 -33.83 15.30
CA GLU A 500 -35.86 -32.63 14.61
C GLU A 500 -36.58 -31.65 15.55
N GLU A 501 -36.71 -31.97 16.83
CA GLU A 501 -37.40 -31.10 17.76
C GLU A 501 -36.50 -29.94 18.20
N PHE A 502 -37.02 -28.73 17.96
CA PHE A 502 -36.56 -27.51 18.60
C PHE A 502 -36.59 -27.73 20.12
N ASP A 503 -35.45 -27.60 20.78
CA ASP A 503 -35.48 -27.46 22.22
C ASP A 503 -35.83 -26.00 22.55
N GLU A 504 -37.13 -25.71 22.68
CA GLU A 504 -37.62 -24.40 23.15
C GLU A 504 -37.11 -24.06 24.56
N SER A 505 -36.42 -25.00 25.24
CA SER A 505 -35.86 -24.81 26.58
C SER A 505 -34.43 -24.27 26.64
N ILE A 506 -33.77 -23.92 25.51
CA ILE A 506 -32.43 -23.31 25.54
C ILE A 506 -32.51 -21.92 26.20
N GLU A 507 -32.01 -21.86 27.43
CA GLU A 507 -31.80 -20.62 28.16
C GLU A 507 -30.50 -19.94 27.70
N TYR A 508 -30.65 -18.87 26.93
CA TYR A 508 -29.54 -18.07 26.41
C TYR A 508 -28.91 -17.19 27.50
N PHE A 509 -27.58 -17.08 27.52
CA PHE A 509 -26.87 -16.17 28.42
C PHE A 509 -27.15 -14.72 28.03
N ASN A 510 -27.18 -14.43 26.73
CA ASN A 510 -27.64 -13.16 26.21
C ASN A 510 -29.14 -13.22 25.84
N PRO A 511 -30.04 -12.51 26.56
CA PRO A 511 -31.47 -12.51 26.25
C PRO A 511 -31.82 -11.77 24.95
N ASP A 512 -30.96 -10.85 24.50
CA ASP A 512 -31.22 -9.93 23.38
C ASP A 512 -30.90 -10.53 21.99
N LEU A 513 -30.61 -11.84 21.93
CA LEU A 513 -30.28 -12.51 20.68
C LEU A 513 -31.47 -12.57 19.73
N ASN A 514 -31.22 -12.24 18.46
CA ASN A 514 -32.23 -12.33 17.40
C ASN A 514 -32.39 -13.76 16.85
N ARG A 515 -33.37 -13.94 15.96
CA ARG A 515 -33.70 -15.23 15.35
C ARG A 515 -32.51 -15.84 14.61
N GLU A 516 -31.77 -15.05 13.83
CA GLU A 516 -30.64 -15.52 13.04
C GLU A 516 -29.51 -16.01 13.95
N GLN A 517 -29.20 -15.26 15.01
CA GLN A 517 -28.19 -15.64 16.00
C GLN A 517 -28.59 -16.93 16.74
N LYS A 518 -29.84 -17.03 17.21
CA LYS A 518 -30.39 -18.24 17.85
C LYS A 518 -30.35 -19.46 16.93
N SER A 519 -30.70 -19.28 15.65
CA SER A 519 -30.60 -20.32 14.62
C SER A 519 -29.16 -20.80 14.43
N ALA A 520 -28.20 -19.87 14.34
CA ALA A 520 -26.78 -20.22 14.23
C ALA A 520 -26.30 -21.06 15.41
N ILE A 521 -26.62 -20.64 16.64
CA ILE A 521 -26.24 -21.36 17.86
C ILE A 521 -26.85 -22.76 17.88
N THR A 522 -28.14 -22.87 17.57
CA THR A 522 -28.85 -24.16 17.51
C THR A 522 -28.21 -25.10 16.50
N ASN A 523 -27.87 -24.62 15.31
CA ASN A 523 -27.23 -25.43 14.29
C ASN A 523 -25.80 -25.83 14.65
N ILE A 524 -25.06 -25.00 15.39
CA ILE A 524 -23.73 -25.36 15.92
C ILE A 524 -23.84 -26.47 16.96
N LEU A 525 -24.84 -26.40 17.86
CA LEU A 525 -25.06 -27.41 18.89
C LEU A 525 -25.43 -28.78 18.32
N LYS A 526 -26.07 -28.83 17.14
CA LYS A 526 -26.45 -30.08 16.46
C LYS A 526 -25.25 -30.89 15.95
N GLU A 527 -24.11 -30.25 15.72
CA GLU A 527 -22.89 -30.85 15.15
C GLU A 527 -23.09 -31.55 13.79
N ARG A 528 -22.11 -31.46 12.90
CA ARG A 528 -22.13 -31.99 11.54
C ARG A 528 -20.71 -32.35 11.09
N SER A 529 -20.63 -33.23 10.10
CA SER A 529 -19.36 -33.64 9.47
C SER A 529 -18.76 -32.57 8.56
N ALA A 530 -19.44 -31.45 8.30
CA ALA A 530 -18.96 -30.36 7.48
C ALA A 530 -18.77 -29.07 8.31
N PRO A 531 -17.85 -28.17 7.92
CA PRO A 531 -17.71 -26.86 8.55
C PRO A 531 -19.04 -26.08 8.57
N TYR A 532 -19.33 -25.40 9.68
CA TYR A 532 -20.47 -24.50 9.80
C TYR A 532 -20.02 -23.04 9.60
N LEU A 533 -20.74 -22.27 8.80
CA LEU A 533 -20.36 -20.90 8.45
C LEU A 533 -21.31 -19.86 9.08
N ILE A 534 -20.74 -18.90 9.81
CA ILE A 534 -21.43 -17.68 10.21
C ILE A 534 -20.95 -16.54 9.30
N PHE A 535 -21.78 -16.16 8.33
CA PHE A 535 -21.57 -14.95 7.55
C PHE A 535 -22.20 -13.79 8.31
N GLY A 536 -21.37 -12.98 8.98
CA GLY A 536 -21.86 -11.77 9.62
C GLY A 536 -21.24 -10.49 9.07
N PRO A 537 -22.02 -9.71 8.33
CA PRO A 537 -21.71 -8.33 7.95
C PRO A 537 -21.32 -7.43 9.15
N PRO A 538 -20.78 -6.21 8.92
CA PRO A 538 -20.37 -5.31 10.01
C PRO A 538 -21.54 -5.03 10.96
N GLY A 539 -21.29 -4.97 12.26
CA GLY A 539 -22.30 -4.57 13.26
C GLY A 539 -23.43 -5.59 13.51
N THR A 540 -23.35 -6.81 12.98
CA THR A 540 -24.42 -7.83 13.10
C THR A 540 -24.32 -8.74 14.32
N GLY A 541 -23.32 -8.52 15.19
CA GLY A 541 -23.13 -9.33 16.40
C GLY A 541 -22.48 -10.69 16.15
N LYS A 542 -21.61 -10.84 15.13
CA LYS A 542 -20.81 -12.06 14.89
C LYS A 542 -20.16 -12.61 16.16
N THR A 543 -19.28 -11.80 16.76
CA THR A 543 -18.50 -12.22 17.92
C THR A 543 -19.41 -12.52 19.11
N VAL A 544 -20.53 -11.80 19.27
CA VAL A 544 -21.56 -12.11 20.29
C VAL A 544 -22.17 -13.49 20.04
N THR A 545 -22.45 -13.84 18.79
CA THR A 545 -22.99 -15.14 18.40
C THR A 545 -21.98 -16.27 18.66
N VAL A 546 -20.71 -16.04 18.33
CA VAL A 546 -19.61 -16.99 18.59
C VAL A 546 -19.45 -17.22 20.10
N ILE A 547 -19.43 -16.14 20.89
CA ILE A 547 -19.31 -16.22 22.36
C ILE A 547 -20.49 -17.01 22.94
N GLU A 548 -21.72 -16.68 22.55
CA GLU A 548 -22.89 -17.41 23.02
C GLU A 548 -22.82 -18.90 22.64
N ALA A 549 -22.46 -19.24 21.41
CA ALA A 549 -22.32 -20.64 20.98
C ALA A 549 -21.30 -21.39 21.85
N VAL A 550 -20.15 -20.76 22.15
CA VAL A 550 -19.12 -21.32 23.04
C VAL A 550 -19.67 -21.53 24.46
N LEU A 551 -20.40 -20.56 25.02
CA LEU A 551 -21.03 -20.66 26.34
C LEU A 551 -22.08 -21.77 26.39
N GLN A 552 -22.90 -21.91 25.35
CA GLN A 552 -23.91 -22.96 25.26
C GLN A 552 -23.28 -24.35 25.18
N ILE A 553 -22.23 -24.54 24.37
CA ILE A 553 -21.48 -25.81 24.34
C ILE A 553 -20.87 -26.09 25.73
N TRP A 554 -20.26 -25.08 26.35
CA TRP A 554 -19.66 -25.21 27.68
C TRP A 554 -20.66 -25.65 28.76
N LYS A 555 -21.86 -25.05 28.77
CA LYS A 555 -22.97 -25.33 29.71
C LYS A 555 -23.61 -26.69 29.46
N THR A 556 -23.91 -27.02 28.19
CA THR A 556 -24.72 -28.19 27.83
C THR A 556 -23.91 -29.46 27.59
N LYS A 557 -22.61 -29.35 27.29
CA LYS A 557 -21.72 -30.48 27.01
C LYS A 557 -20.49 -30.46 27.94
N PRO A 558 -20.59 -30.99 29.17
CA PRO A 558 -19.49 -30.99 30.15
C PRO A 558 -18.18 -31.63 29.64
N GLY A 559 -18.28 -32.65 28.78
CA GLY A 559 -17.11 -33.30 28.16
C GLY A 559 -16.50 -32.55 26.97
N ALA A 560 -17.17 -31.53 26.46
CA ALA A 560 -16.68 -30.76 25.32
C ALA A 560 -15.48 -29.88 25.72
N ARG A 561 -14.51 -29.83 24.81
CA ARG A 561 -13.36 -28.93 24.85
C ARG A 561 -13.32 -28.11 23.58
N ILE A 562 -13.05 -26.82 23.73
CA ILE A 562 -13.30 -25.80 22.71
C ILE A 562 -12.00 -25.03 22.45
N LEU A 563 -11.59 -24.96 21.19
CA LEU A 563 -10.50 -24.12 20.73
C LEU A 563 -11.08 -22.94 19.95
N VAL A 564 -10.81 -21.71 20.39
CA VAL A 564 -11.21 -20.50 19.69
C VAL A 564 -9.98 -19.78 19.16
N CYS A 565 -9.95 -19.58 17.84
CA CYS A 565 -8.84 -19.02 17.12
C CYS A 565 -9.24 -17.75 16.36
N THR A 566 -8.34 -16.77 16.30
CA THR A 566 -8.50 -15.58 15.44
C THR A 566 -7.17 -15.23 14.76
N PRO A 567 -7.18 -14.47 13.65
CA PRO A 567 -5.94 -14.04 12.98
C PRO A 567 -5.20 -12.92 13.72
N SER A 568 -5.86 -12.16 14.60
CA SER A 568 -5.24 -11.01 15.29
C SER A 568 -5.36 -11.11 16.80
N ASN A 569 -4.30 -10.70 17.52
CA ASN A 569 -4.31 -10.67 18.98
C ASN A 569 -5.48 -9.84 19.55
N ALA A 570 -5.84 -8.72 18.92
CA ALA A 570 -6.95 -7.87 19.39
C ALA A 570 -8.27 -8.64 19.47
N ALA A 571 -8.61 -9.35 18.39
CA ALA A 571 -9.82 -10.16 18.35
C ALA A 571 -9.75 -11.32 19.35
N THR A 572 -8.56 -11.93 19.52
CA THR A 572 -8.36 -13.00 20.51
C THR A 572 -8.61 -12.51 21.94
N ASP A 573 -8.09 -11.33 22.28
CA ASP A 573 -8.20 -10.74 23.61
C ASP A 573 -9.67 -10.36 23.92
N GLU A 574 -10.36 -9.74 22.96
CA GLU A 574 -11.78 -9.37 23.07
C GLU A 574 -12.67 -10.60 23.37
N ILE A 575 -12.47 -11.71 22.65
CA ILE A 575 -13.21 -12.95 22.88
C ILE A 575 -12.90 -13.52 24.27
N ALA A 576 -11.63 -13.59 24.67
CA ALA A 576 -11.24 -14.14 25.96
C ALA A 576 -11.85 -13.35 27.13
N ILE A 577 -11.81 -12.02 27.05
CA ILE A 577 -12.37 -11.13 28.08
C ILE A 577 -13.90 -11.32 28.19
N ARG A 578 -14.61 -11.36 27.07
CA ARG A 578 -16.08 -11.52 27.09
C ARG A 578 -16.52 -12.90 27.56
N LEU A 579 -15.78 -13.96 27.22
CA LEU A 579 -16.04 -15.30 27.75
C LEU A 579 -15.82 -15.33 29.26
N ALA A 580 -14.68 -14.81 29.74
CA ALA A 580 -14.35 -14.76 31.16
C ALA A 580 -15.38 -14.00 31.99
N GLY A 581 -16.04 -12.98 31.43
CA GLY A 581 -17.11 -12.25 32.11
C GLY A 581 -18.40 -13.04 32.37
N ASN A 582 -18.57 -14.23 31.78
CA ASN A 582 -19.79 -15.04 31.85
C ASN A 582 -19.59 -16.42 32.53
N MET A 583 -18.40 -16.69 33.08
CA MET A 583 -18.06 -17.98 33.70
C MET A 583 -17.01 -17.82 34.82
N ASP A 584 -16.81 -18.86 35.63
CA ASP A 584 -15.66 -18.92 36.56
C ASP A 584 -14.37 -19.19 35.76
N ALA A 585 -13.73 -18.11 35.35
CA ALA A 585 -12.73 -18.13 34.28
C ALA A 585 -11.40 -18.81 34.67
N ASP A 586 -10.97 -18.69 35.92
CA ASP A 586 -9.60 -19.02 36.35
C ASP A 586 -9.22 -20.51 36.16
N LYS A 587 -10.22 -21.40 36.00
CA LYS A 587 -10.03 -22.84 35.80
C LYS A 587 -10.53 -23.37 34.46
N GLU A 588 -11.40 -22.61 33.77
CA GLU A 588 -12.08 -23.08 32.56
C GLU A 588 -11.43 -22.56 31.27
N ILE A 589 -10.89 -21.32 31.30
CA ILE A 589 -10.38 -20.64 30.11
C ILE A 589 -8.89 -20.31 30.20
N LEU A 590 -8.18 -20.48 29.09
CA LEU A 590 -6.82 -19.99 28.89
C LEU A 590 -6.71 -19.16 27.62
N ARG A 591 -6.24 -17.92 27.73
CA ARG A 591 -5.77 -17.07 26.65
C ARG A 591 -4.28 -17.33 26.43
N LEU A 592 -3.95 -18.12 25.41
CA LEU A 592 -2.55 -18.47 25.09
C LEU A 592 -1.93 -17.43 24.16
N ILE A 593 -1.07 -16.57 24.72
CA ILE A 593 -0.38 -15.48 24.05
C ILE A 593 0.94 -15.94 23.41
N GLY A 594 1.18 -15.48 22.18
CA GLY A 594 2.39 -15.71 21.40
C GLY A 594 3.53 -14.74 21.71
N ASN A 595 4.73 -15.02 21.21
CA ASN A 595 5.93 -14.23 21.55
C ASN A 595 5.92 -12.82 20.95
N ALA A 596 5.20 -12.62 19.84
CA ALA A 596 5.14 -11.35 19.13
C ALA A 596 4.02 -10.41 19.64
N TYR A 597 3.56 -10.60 20.88
CA TYR A 597 2.50 -9.77 21.46
C TYR A 597 3.04 -8.40 21.88
N CYS A 598 2.31 -7.33 21.52
CA CYS A 598 2.67 -5.97 21.91
C CYS A 598 1.99 -5.59 23.24
N LEU A 599 2.78 -5.15 24.23
CA LEU A 599 2.37 -4.91 25.62
C LEU A 599 1.43 -3.69 25.84
N GLU A 600 1.02 -2.97 24.79
CA GLU A 600 0.23 -1.72 24.89
C GLU A 600 -1.27 -1.90 25.18
N ARG A 601 -1.75 -3.10 25.55
CA ARG A 601 -3.20 -3.41 25.60
C ARG A 601 -3.64 -4.06 26.89
N LYS A 602 -4.70 -3.51 27.52
CA LYS A 602 -5.64 -4.12 28.49
C LYS A 602 -5.11 -5.31 29.32
N LEU A 603 -3.85 -5.27 29.77
CA LEU A 603 -3.20 -6.42 30.40
C LEU A 603 -3.93 -6.82 31.69
N SER A 604 -4.43 -5.83 32.44
CA SER A 604 -5.15 -6.01 33.70
C SER A 604 -6.37 -6.93 33.60
N GLN A 605 -7.09 -6.92 32.47
CA GLN A 605 -8.27 -7.78 32.28
C GLN A 605 -7.89 -9.22 31.89
N LEU A 606 -6.63 -9.45 31.54
CA LEU A 606 -6.12 -10.75 31.08
C LEU A 606 -5.25 -11.45 32.12
N GLU A 607 -4.84 -10.79 33.22
CA GLU A 607 -3.82 -11.29 34.15
C GLU A 607 -4.13 -12.70 34.70
N ASN A 608 -5.39 -13.01 34.98
CA ASN A 608 -5.80 -14.29 35.57
C ASN A 608 -6.08 -15.40 34.55
N ILE A 609 -6.36 -15.03 33.30
CA ILE A 609 -6.79 -15.97 32.25
C ILE A 609 -5.74 -16.19 31.17
N ALA A 610 -4.61 -15.48 31.21
CA ALA A 610 -3.56 -15.57 30.22
C ALA A 610 -2.25 -16.12 30.81
N ASN A 611 -1.34 -16.55 29.93
CA ASN A 611 0.01 -17.00 30.28
C ASN A 611 0.96 -15.84 30.65
N ILE A 612 0.55 -15.04 31.64
CA ILE A 612 1.28 -13.87 32.16
C ILE A 612 1.75 -14.19 33.58
N LYS A 613 3.02 -13.86 33.88
CA LYS A 613 3.60 -13.93 35.23
C LYS A 613 4.60 -12.80 35.40
N ASP A 614 4.49 -12.05 36.50
CA ASP A 614 5.38 -10.91 36.80
C ASP A 614 5.47 -9.89 35.64
N LYS A 615 4.32 -9.59 35.00
CA LYS A 615 4.20 -8.73 33.81
C LYS A 615 4.98 -9.22 32.58
N CYS A 616 5.43 -10.48 32.58
CA CYS A 616 6.12 -11.14 31.48
C CYS A 616 5.29 -12.32 30.96
N PHE A 617 5.37 -12.62 29.67
CA PHE A 617 4.74 -13.81 29.09
C PHE A 617 5.63 -15.04 29.28
N TYR A 618 5.04 -16.18 29.62
CA TYR A 618 5.74 -17.46 29.73
C TYR A 618 5.11 -18.52 28.82
N MET A 619 5.82 -19.63 28.54
CA MET A 619 5.24 -20.77 27.83
C MET A 619 4.75 -21.82 28.84
N PRO A 620 3.42 -22.05 28.96
CA PRO A 620 2.92 -23.13 29.80
C PRO A 620 3.32 -24.51 29.25
N SER A 621 3.35 -25.54 30.10
CA SER A 621 3.51 -26.92 29.63
C SER A 621 2.27 -27.39 28.88
N MET A 622 2.40 -28.41 28.03
CA MET A 622 1.21 -28.98 27.37
C MET A 622 0.22 -29.53 28.38
N GLU A 623 0.70 -30.14 29.47
CA GLU A 623 -0.17 -30.56 30.56
C GLU A 623 -0.99 -29.39 31.13
N THR A 624 -0.40 -28.21 31.33
CA THR A 624 -1.13 -27.02 31.77
C THR A 624 -2.13 -26.54 30.71
N ILE A 625 -1.73 -26.47 29.45
CA ILE A 625 -2.61 -26.01 28.35
C ILE A 625 -3.83 -26.93 28.23
N LEU A 626 -3.60 -28.25 28.25
CA LEU A 626 -4.61 -29.29 28.11
C LEU A 626 -5.46 -29.50 29.38
N ARG A 627 -5.28 -28.72 30.45
CA ARG A 627 -6.21 -28.75 31.60
C ARG A 627 -7.45 -27.90 31.36
N TYR A 628 -7.33 -26.82 30.60
CA TYR A 628 -8.42 -25.87 30.34
C TYR A 628 -9.41 -26.45 29.32
N ARG A 629 -10.71 -26.22 29.57
CA ARG A 629 -11.79 -26.64 28.65
C ARG A 629 -11.92 -25.71 27.46
N ILE A 630 -11.61 -24.43 27.64
CA ILE A 630 -11.68 -23.41 26.59
C ILE A 630 -10.28 -22.81 26.40
N LEU A 631 -9.73 -22.94 25.19
CA LEU A 631 -8.46 -22.32 24.82
C LEU A 631 -8.70 -21.24 23.77
N VAL A 632 -8.26 -20.01 24.03
CA VAL A 632 -8.38 -18.87 23.12
C VAL A 632 -6.99 -18.42 22.67
N THR A 633 -6.72 -18.47 21.37
CA THR A 633 -5.37 -18.18 20.84
C THR A 633 -5.40 -17.63 19.41
N THR A 634 -4.25 -17.21 18.87
CA THR A 634 -4.16 -16.83 17.45
C THR A 634 -3.92 -18.05 16.57
N LEU A 635 -4.30 -18.01 15.30
CA LEU A 635 -4.09 -19.10 14.33
C LEU A 635 -2.64 -19.62 14.34
N VAL A 636 -1.66 -18.72 14.24
CA VAL A 636 -0.23 -19.08 14.25
C VAL A 636 0.22 -19.69 15.58
N THR A 637 -0.38 -19.26 16.70
CA THR A 637 -0.05 -19.76 18.03
C THR A 637 -0.68 -21.14 18.28
N ALA A 638 -1.81 -21.45 17.66
CA ALA A 638 -2.48 -22.75 17.75
C ALA A 638 -1.58 -23.92 17.28
N ALA A 639 -0.65 -23.67 16.36
CA ALA A 639 0.35 -24.66 15.93
C ALA A 639 1.17 -25.25 17.09
N ARG A 640 1.25 -24.56 18.23
CA ARG A 640 1.92 -25.07 19.43
C ARG A 640 1.26 -26.33 19.99
N LEU A 641 -0.06 -26.50 19.78
CA LEU A 641 -0.80 -27.68 20.23
C LEU A 641 -0.36 -28.92 19.44
N VAL A 642 -0.26 -28.78 18.12
CA VAL A 642 0.24 -29.84 17.22
C VAL A 642 1.69 -30.19 17.55
N ASN A 643 2.56 -29.18 17.64
CA ASN A 643 3.98 -29.40 17.98
C ASN A 643 4.17 -29.98 19.39
N GLY A 644 3.22 -29.69 20.29
CA GLY A 644 3.19 -30.20 21.66
C GLY A 644 2.63 -31.62 21.81
N GLY A 645 2.10 -32.21 20.74
CA GLY A 645 1.48 -33.53 20.79
C GLY A 645 0.12 -33.52 21.50
N VAL A 646 -0.78 -32.62 21.09
CA VAL A 646 -2.18 -32.67 21.53
C VAL A 646 -2.79 -34.07 21.25
N PRO A 647 -3.46 -34.71 22.22
CA PRO A 647 -4.09 -36.02 22.01
C PRO A 647 -5.21 -35.98 20.97
N ASP A 648 -5.47 -37.12 20.32
CA ASP A 648 -6.62 -37.28 19.43
C ASP A 648 -7.95 -37.05 20.16
N GLY A 649 -8.92 -36.45 19.46
CA GLY A 649 -10.23 -36.12 20.01
C GLY A 649 -10.22 -35.15 21.19
N HIS A 650 -9.05 -34.54 21.51
CA HIS A 650 -8.96 -33.65 22.67
C HIS A 650 -9.86 -32.42 22.51
N TYR A 651 -9.90 -31.81 21.33
CA TYR A 651 -10.82 -30.71 21.05
C TYR A 651 -12.02 -31.23 20.25
N SER A 652 -13.22 -31.00 20.79
CA SER A 652 -14.49 -31.35 20.13
C SER A 652 -14.96 -30.27 19.15
N HIS A 653 -14.55 -29.01 19.39
CA HIS A 653 -14.99 -27.86 18.63
C HIS A 653 -13.82 -26.91 18.34
N VAL A 654 -13.73 -26.43 17.11
CA VAL A 654 -12.79 -25.37 16.69
C VAL A 654 -13.56 -24.22 16.08
N PHE A 655 -13.48 -23.06 16.70
CA PHE A 655 -14.02 -21.80 16.19
C PHE A 655 -12.89 -20.97 15.57
N ILE A 656 -13.11 -20.45 14.37
CA ILE A 656 -12.24 -19.46 13.73
C ILE A 656 -13.04 -18.19 13.49
N ASP A 657 -12.90 -17.19 14.36
CA ASP A 657 -13.51 -15.86 14.17
C ASP A 657 -12.60 -14.95 13.33
N GLU A 658 -13.20 -14.01 12.61
CA GLU A 658 -12.55 -13.19 11.57
C GLU A 658 -11.85 -14.05 10.49
N SER A 659 -12.39 -15.24 10.20
CA SER A 659 -11.83 -16.21 9.22
C SER A 659 -11.71 -15.64 7.81
N GLY A 660 -12.53 -14.65 7.44
CA GLY A 660 -12.44 -13.92 6.17
C GLY A 660 -11.11 -13.16 6.00
N TYR A 661 -10.41 -12.85 7.09
CA TYR A 661 -9.13 -12.12 7.08
C TYR A 661 -7.90 -13.04 7.03
N ALA A 662 -8.08 -14.35 7.25
CA ALA A 662 -7.00 -15.33 7.23
C ALA A 662 -6.87 -15.99 5.86
N THR A 663 -5.63 -16.27 5.43
CA THR A 663 -5.43 -17.16 4.27
C THR A 663 -6.00 -18.54 4.57
N GLU A 664 -6.36 -19.27 3.52
CA GLU A 664 -6.84 -20.65 3.68
C GLU A 664 -5.79 -21.53 4.40
N SER A 665 -4.52 -21.39 4.04
CA SER A 665 -3.42 -22.10 4.71
C SER A 665 -3.24 -21.75 6.19
N GLU A 666 -3.56 -20.53 6.62
CA GLU A 666 -3.60 -20.17 8.05
C GLU A 666 -4.78 -20.79 8.78
N SER A 667 -5.94 -20.87 8.12
CA SER A 667 -7.16 -21.44 8.70
C SER A 667 -7.06 -22.95 8.91
N LEU A 668 -6.15 -23.62 8.19
CA LEU A 668 -5.85 -25.05 8.38
C LEU A 668 -5.06 -25.34 9.67
N ILE A 669 -4.35 -24.36 10.23
CA ILE A 669 -3.47 -24.56 11.40
C ILE A 669 -4.22 -25.14 12.60
N PRO A 670 -5.39 -24.62 13.02
CA PRO A 670 -6.14 -25.19 14.13
C PRO A 670 -6.98 -26.43 13.76
N ILE A 671 -6.91 -26.93 12.52
CA ILE A 671 -7.69 -28.06 12.02
C ILE A 671 -6.78 -29.29 11.86
N ALA A 672 -5.74 -29.16 11.04
CA ALA A 672 -4.84 -30.26 10.70
C ALA A 672 -3.89 -30.59 11.85
N GLY A 673 -3.90 -31.84 12.32
CA GLY A 673 -3.11 -32.26 13.49
C GLY A 673 -3.76 -31.97 14.84
N ILE A 674 -4.91 -31.27 14.88
CA ILE A 674 -5.69 -31.04 16.10
C ILE A 674 -7.00 -31.83 16.07
N LEU A 675 -7.77 -31.68 14.99
CA LEU A 675 -9.02 -32.42 14.79
C LEU A 675 -8.84 -33.65 13.87
N SER A 676 -7.64 -33.88 13.36
CA SER A 676 -7.29 -35.00 12.49
C SER A 676 -5.88 -35.47 12.80
N ASN A 677 -5.66 -36.78 12.84
CA ASN A 677 -4.35 -37.40 12.99
C ASN A 677 -4.35 -38.82 12.42
N SER A 678 -3.26 -39.56 12.64
CA SER A 678 -3.08 -40.93 12.13
C SER A 678 -4.21 -41.88 12.54
N SER A 679 -4.83 -41.69 13.72
CA SER A 679 -5.92 -42.53 14.22
C SER A 679 -7.26 -42.23 13.53
N SER A 680 -7.41 -41.03 12.97
CA SER A 680 -8.63 -40.51 12.32
C SER A 680 -8.42 -40.20 10.83
N MET A 681 -7.59 -41.01 10.15
CA MET A 681 -7.27 -40.88 8.73
C MET A 681 -8.53 -40.68 7.87
N GLY A 682 -8.51 -39.66 7.02
CA GLY A 682 -9.62 -39.30 6.13
C GLY A 682 -10.80 -38.61 6.82
N ARG A 683 -10.70 -38.30 8.12
CA ARG A 683 -11.79 -37.72 8.91
C ARG A 683 -11.34 -36.55 9.78
N VAL A 684 -12.28 -35.67 10.09
CA VAL A 684 -12.14 -34.60 11.08
C VAL A 684 -13.04 -34.94 12.26
N VAL A 685 -12.44 -35.20 13.42
CA VAL A 685 -13.12 -35.62 14.65
C VAL A 685 -13.46 -34.36 15.46
N GLY A 686 -14.54 -33.67 15.08
CA GLY A 686 -15.04 -32.49 15.76
C GLY A 686 -15.71 -31.49 14.82
N GLN A 687 -16.40 -30.50 15.40
CA GLN A 687 -17.07 -29.45 14.64
C GLN A 687 -16.12 -28.28 14.37
N VAL A 688 -15.98 -27.88 13.11
CA VAL A 688 -15.35 -26.60 12.73
C VAL A 688 -16.43 -25.54 12.51
N VAL A 689 -16.24 -24.36 13.09
CA VAL A 689 -17.10 -23.18 12.88
C VAL A 689 -16.26 -22.03 12.34
N LEU A 690 -16.58 -21.52 11.16
CA LEU A 690 -15.93 -20.37 10.55
C LEU A 690 -16.85 -19.16 10.63
N ALA A 691 -16.45 -18.15 11.40
CA ALA A 691 -17.18 -16.88 11.50
C ALA A 691 -16.38 -15.78 10.81
N GLY A 692 -17.05 -14.94 10.02
CA GLY A 692 -16.39 -13.87 9.31
C GLY A 692 -17.28 -13.13 8.32
N ASP A 693 -16.66 -12.24 7.56
CA ASP A 693 -17.32 -11.50 6.49
C ASP A 693 -16.49 -11.58 5.20
N PRO A 694 -16.91 -12.36 4.19
CA PRO A 694 -16.19 -12.49 2.92
C PRO A 694 -16.17 -11.19 2.11
N ARG A 695 -17.04 -10.21 2.42
CA ARG A 695 -17.13 -8.91 1.72
C ARG A 695 -16.33 -7.80 2.39
N GLN A 696 -15.72 -8.04 3.55
CA GLN A 696 -14.73 -7.13 4.18
C GLN A 696 -13.30 -7.50 3.78
N LEU A 697 -12.29 -6.87 4.39
CA LEU A 697 -10.87 -7.08 4.09
C LEU A 697 -10.50 -8.57 4.16
N GLY A 698 -9.86 -9.04 3.08
CA GLY A 698 -9.27 -10.36 3.00
C GLY A 698 -7.80 -10.38 3.45
N PRO A 699 -7.12 -11.53 3.25
CA PRO A 699 -5.74 -11.73 3.66
C PRO A 699 -4.76 -10.78 2.96
N VAL A 700 -3.74 -10.33 3.68
CA VAL A 700 -2.70 -9.46 3.13
C VAL A 700 -1.64 -10.29 2.41
N VAL A 701 -1.84 -10.48 1.11
CA VAL A 701 -0.89 -11.21 0.25
C VAL A 701 0.07 -10.24 -0.45
N HIS A 702 1.34 -10.60 -0.56
CA HIS A 702 2.41 -9.81 -1.16
C HIS A 702 2.60 -10.04 -2.63
N SER A 703 2.66 -11.30 -3.04
CA SER A 703 2.78 -11.68 -4.44
C SER A 703 1.46 -11.46 -5.15
N ASN A 704 1.44 -10.56 -6.14
CA ASN A 704 0.27 -10.39 -6.99
C ASN A 704 0.03 -11.63 -7.87
N PHE A 705 1.07 -12.40 -8.18
CA PHE A 705 0.92 -13.71 -8.81
C PHE A 705 0.26 -14.73 -7.88
N ALA A 706 0.62 -14.76 -6.60
CA ALA A 706 -0.05 -15.64 -5.64
C ALA A 706 -1.53 -15.27 -5.49
N LYS A 707 -1.85 -13.96 -5.45
CA LYS A 707 -3.25 -13.47 -5.49
C LYS A 707 -3.99 -13.92 -6.75
N TYR A 708 -3.34 -13.83 -7.91
CA TYR A 708 -3.91 -14.28 -9.18
C TYR A 708 -4.31 -15.75 -9.13
N CYS A 709 -3.48 -16.58 -8.50
CA CYS A 709 -3.75 -18.00 -8.29
C CYS A 709 -4.66 -18.30 -7.07
N GLY A 710 -5.40 -17.31 -6.58
CA GLY A 710 -6.40 -17.50 -5.52
C GLY A 710 -5.89 -17.41 -4.08
N PHE A 711 -4.60 -17.19 -3.82
CA PHE A 711 -4.06 -17.14 -2.44
C PHE A 711 -4.62 -15.99 -1.59
N GLY A 712 -5.18 -14.96 -2.25
CA GLY A 712 -5.86 -13.83 -1.58
C GLY A 712 -7.31 -14.11 -1.17
N ARG A 713 -7.81 -15.32 -1.41
CA ARG A 713 -9.16 -15.77 -1.04
C ARG A 713 -9.09 -16.56 0.28
N SER A 714 -9.96 -16.25 1.22
CA SER A 714 -10.04 -17.01 2.48
C SER A 714 -10.77 -18.34 2.28
N MET A 715 -10.61 -19.28 3.22
CA MET A 715 -11.37 -20.54 3.22
C MET A 715 -12.88 -20.29 3.28
N LEU A 716 -13.32 -19.33 4.10
CA LEU A 716 -14.73 -18.91 4.21
C LEU A 716 -15.28 -18.46 2.84
N GLU A 717 -14.54 -17.59 2.14
CA GLU A 717 -14.90 -17.08 0.82
C GLU A 717 -14.87 -18.18 -0.25
N ARG A 718 -13.90 -19.11 -0.20
CA ARG A 718 -13.86 -20.25 -1.12
C ARG A 718 -15.07 -21.16 -0.96
N LEU A 719 -15.40 -21.55 0.27
CA LEU A 719 -16.54 -22.41 0.54
C LEU A 719 -17.85 -21.76 0.04
N LEU A 720 -18.06 -20.48 0.34
CA LEU A 720 -19.27 -19.75 -0.07
C LEU A 720 -19.43 -19.62 -1.59
N ASP A 721 -18.36 -19.33 -2.36
CA ASP A 721 -18.51 -19.15 -3.82
C ASP A 721 -18.13 -20.36 -4.69
N THR A 722 -17.67 -21.50 -4.14
CA THR A 722 -17.33 -22.68 -4.98
C THR A 722 -17.98 -24.00 -4.58
N CYS A 723 -18.56 -24.10 -3.39
CA CYS A 723 -19.13 -25.35 -2.90
C CYS A 723 -20.65 -25.22 -2.85
N ASP A 724 -21.34 -26.10 -3.59
CA ASP A 724 -22.79 -26.08 -3.75
C ASP A 724 -23.54 -26.06 -2.41
N LEU A 725 -23.01 -26.77 -1.41
CA LEU A 725 -23.52 -26.88 -0.04
C LEU A 725 -23.69 -25.52 0.65
N TYR A 726 -22.76 -24.59 0.39
CA TYR A 726 -22.70 -23.27 1.00
C TYR A 726 -23.09 -22.15 0.02
N SER A 727 -23.18 -22.47 -1.27
CA SER A 727 -23.48 -21.50 -2.31
C SER A 727 -24.91 -20.98 -2.18
N ARG A 728 -25.08 -19.72 -2.56
CA ARG A 728 -26.41 -19.18 -2.82
C ARG A 728 -26.79 -19.56 -4.25
N ASN A 729 -27.96 -20.17 -4.46
CA ASN A 729 -28.44 -20.42 -5.82
C ASN A 729 -28.74 -19.06 -6.49
N GLU A 730 -28.07 -18.73 -7.60
CA GLU A 730 -28.27 -17.45 -8.29
C GLU A 730 -29.51 -17.45 -9.21
N ILE A 731 -29.99 -18.63 -9.60
CA ILE A 731 -31.09 -18.80 -10.58
C ILE A 731 -32.46 -18.61 -9.92
N ARG A 732 -32.55 -18.87 -8.61
CA ARG A 732 -33.73 -18.62 -7.78
C ARG A 732 -33.26 -17.90 -6.53
N PRO A 733 -33.96 -16.88 -6.00
CA PRO A 733 -33.58 -16.18 -4.77
C PRO A 733 -33.80 -17.07 -3.53
N VAL A 734 -33.19 -18.25 -3.52
CA VAL A 734 -33.20 -19.17 -2.40
C VAL A 734 -32.14 -18.67 -1.41
N PRO A 735 -32.47 -18.58 -0.10
CA PRO A 735 -31.49 -18.26 0.93
C PRO A 735 -30.39 -19.33 0.97
N TYR A 736 -29.29 -19.02 1.67
CA TYR A 736 -28.28 -20.04 1.96
C TYR A 736 -28.92 -21.25 2.65
N ASN A 737 -28.31 -22.43 2.48
CA ASN A 737 -28.74 -23.61 3.22
C ASN A 737 -28.47 -23.39 4.72
N GLU A 738 -29.54 -23.14 5.49
CA GLU A 738 -29.48 -22.82 6.92
C GLU A 738 -28.85 -23.93 7.76
N LYS A 739 -28.75 -25.16 7.25
CA LYS A 739 -28.03 -26.25 7.90
C LYS A 739 -26.52 -26.02 7.96
N TYR A 740 -25.96 -25.22 7.06
CA TYR A 740 -24.52 -25.05 6.90
C TYR A 740 -24.06 -23.59 6.97
N VAL A 741 -24.94 -22.64 6.65
CA VAL A 741 -24.64 -21.21 6.67
C VAL A 741 -25.75 -20.44 7.36
N THR A 742 -25.37 -19.57 8.29
CA THR A 742 -26.26 -18.49 8.74
C THR A 742 -25.69 -17.14 8.35
N LYS A 743 -26.47 -16.36 7.60
CA LYS A 743 -26.20 -14.94 7.39
C LYS A 743 -26.89 -14.11 8.47
N LEU A 744 -26.12 -13.35 9.24
CA LEU A 744 -26.67 -12.40 10.20
C LEU A 744 -27.08 -11.11 9.46
N VAL A 745 -28.33 -10.67 9.60
CA VAL A 745 -28.86 -9.54 8.80
C VAL A 745 -29.12 -8.27 9.61
N LYS A 746 -29.37 -8.40 10.92
CA LYS A 746 -29.68 -7.26 11.80
C LYS A 746 -28.40 -6.52 12.20
N ASN A 747 -28.24 -5.28 11.75
CA ASN A 747 -27.15 -4.39 12.10
C ASN A 747 -27.53 -3.52 13.32
N TYR A 748 -26.71 -3.59 14.36
CA TYR A 748 -26.89 -2.86 15.63
C TYR A 748 -25.91 -1.69 15.80
N ARG A 749 -25.17 -1.35 14.74
CA ARG A 749 -24.05 -0.40 14.82
C ARG A 749 -24.41 0.96 14.23
N SER A 750 -24.80 0.98 12.97
CA SER A 750 -24.80 2.20 12.17
C SER A 750 -26.20 2.65 11.80
N HIS A 751 -26.36 3.97 11.69
CA HIS A 751 -27.55 4.60 11.14
C HIS A 751 -27.88 4.03 9.75
N GLU A 752 -29.17 3.89 9.42
CA GLU A 752 -29.65 3.33 8.16
C GLU A 752 -29.03 4.03 6.93
N GLU A 753 -29.01 5.37 6.94
CA GLU A 753 -28.46 6.19 5.86
C GLU A 753 -26.95 5.97 5.61
N ILE A 754 -26.18 5.60 6.65
CA ILE A 754 -24.76 5.21 6.51
C ILE A 754 -24.66 3.82 5.88
N LEU A 755 -25.56 2.91 6.26
CA LEU A 755 -25.54 1.52 5.84
C LEU A 755 -26.06 1.31 4.40
N LYS A 756 -26.86 2.24 3.88
CA LYS A 756 -27.61 2.07 2.62
C LYS A 756 -26.74 1.68 1.43
N VAL A 757 -25.65 2.41 1.19
CA VAL A 757 -24.77 2.16 0.03
C VAL A 757 -24.00 0.83 0.19
N PRO A 758 -23.32 0.55 1.33
CA PRO A 758 -22.72 -0.77 1.53
C PRO A 758 -23.73 -1.94 1.45
N ASN A 759 -24.95 -1.76 1.95
CA ASN A 759 -26.01 -2.79 1.91
C ASN A 759 -26.37 -3.19 0.47
N LYS A 760 -26.62 -2.19 -0.38
CA LYS A 760 -26.92 -2.39 -1.81
C LYS A 760 -25.76 -3.09 -2.52
N LEU A 761 -24.53 -2.58 -2.35
CA LEU A 761 -23.37 -3.04 -3.11
C LEU A 761 -22.82 -4.40 -2.69
N PHE A 762 -22.88 -4.75 -1.40
CA PHE A 762 -22.17 -5.93 -0.88
C PHE A 762 -23.07 -7.00 -0.26
N TYR A 763 -24.31 -6.65 0.10
CA TYR A 763 -25.16 -7.50 0.93
C TYR A 763 -26.58 -7.71 0.38
N HIS A 764 -26.83 -7.34 -0.88
CA HIS A 764 -28.09 -7.56 -1.60
C HIS A 764 -29.30 -6.90 -0.95
N ASP A 765 -29.10 -5.73 -0.32
CA ASP A 765 -30.14 -5.01 0.43
C ASP A 765 -30.78 -5.81 1.59
N GLU A 766 -30.13 -6.90 2.05
CA GLU A 766 -30.66 -7.75 3.11
C GLU A 766 -30.36 -7.22 4.53
N LEU A 767 -29.41 -6.29 4.69
CA LEU A 767 -29.11 -5.75 6.02
C LEU A 767 -30.24 -4.85 6.53
N ILE A 768 -30.58 -5.03 7.79
CA ILE A 768 -31.62 -4.27 8.48
C ILE A 768 -30.96 -3.49 9.61
N SER A 769 -30.92 -2.17 9.53
CA SER A 769 -30.51 -1.35 10.68
C SER A 769 -31.59 -1.43 11.74
N VAL A 770 -31.24 -1.98 12.91
CA VAL A 770 -32.16 -2.10 14.05
C VAL A 770 -32.18 -0.81 14.88
N GLY A 771 -31.26 0.13 14.60
CA GLY A 771 -31.15 1.41 15.29
C GLY A 771 -30.78 1.26 16.77
N ASN A 772 -29.96 2.18 17.28
CA ASN A 772 -29.87 2.42 18.71
C ASN A 772 -29.91 3.93 18.95
N SER A 773 -30.17 4.37 20.17
CA SER A 773 -30.22 5.81 20.50
C SER A 773 -28.94 6.54 20.07
N SER A 774 -27.78 5.87 20.15
CA SER A 774 -26.51 6.40 19.69
C SER A 774 -26.40 6.59 18.17
N SER A 775 -26.95 5.69 17.34
CA SER A 775 -26.86 5.79 15.88
C SER A 775 -27.62 6.99 15.33
N ASN A 776 -28.67 7.43 16.04
CA ASN A 776 -29.50 8.57 15.65
C ASN A 776 -29.02 9.89 16.26
N MET A 777 -27.88 9.91 16.98
CA MET A 777 -27.41 11.07 17.73
C MET A 777 -27.19 12.31 16.85
N PHE A 778 -26.67 12.13 15.64
CA PHE A 778 -26.28 13.25 14.76
C PHE A 778 -27.33 13.64 13.72
N VAL A 779 -28.52 13.04 13.74
CA VAL A 779 -29.58 13.21 12.73
C VAL A 779 -30.04 14.68 12.58
N TYR A 780 -29.95 15.46 13.66
CA TYR A 780 -30.28 16.89 13.67
C TYR A 780 -29.08 17.78 14.03
N TRP A 781 -27.86 17.31 13.80
CA TRP A 781 -26.67 18.13 14.05
C TRP A 781 -26.68 19.37 13.15
N GLU A 782 -26.45 20.54 13.74
CA GLU A 782 -26.63 21.86 13.09
C GLU A 782 -25.78 22.09 11.84
N HIS A 783 -24.68 21.33 11.70
CA HIS A 783 -23.77 21.42 10.56
C HIS A 783 -24.09 20.41 9.45
N LEU A 784 -25.19 19.66 9.56
CA LEU A 784 -25.65 18.82 8.45
C LEU A 784 -26.22 19.68 7.32
N PRO A 785 -25.84 19.41 6.05
CA PRO A 785 -26.43 20.10 4.90
C PRO A 785 -27.91 19.74 4.72
N THR A 786 -28.30 18.52 5.09
CA THR A 786 -29.69 18.04 5.04
C THR A 786 -30.06 17.41 6.39
N PRO A 787 -31.03 17.98 7.14
CA PRO A 787 -31.52 17.38 8.37
C PRO A 787 -32.06 15.96 8.12
N GLY A 788 -31.82 15.04 9.04
CA GLY A 788 -32.24 13.64 8.86
C GLY A 788 -31.16 12.73 8.25
N PHE A 789 -30.10 13.31 7.65
CA PHE A 789 -29.14 12.57 6.85
C PHE A 789 -27.71 12.73 7.38
N PRO A 790 -27.25 11.84 8.28
CA PRO A 790 -25.96 11.99 8.97
C PRO A 790 -24.77 11.47 8.14
N VAL A 791 -24.74 11.84 6.86
CA VAL A 791 -23.63 11.58 5.94
C VAL A 791 -23.29 12.87 5.21
N ILE A 792 -22.01 13.24 5.21
CA ILE A 792 -21.51 14.43 4.50
C ILE A 792 -20.44 14.00 3.50
N PHE A 793 -20.56 14.43 2.25
CA PHE A 793 -19.45 14.42 1.31
C PHE A 793 -18.92 15.85 1.11
N HIS A 794 -17.73 16.14 1.61
CA HIS A 794 -17.05 17.42 1.43
C HIS A 794 -16.13 17.32 0.21
N HIS A 795 -16.61 17.86 -0.92
CA HIS A 795 -15.84 17.94 -2.15
C HIS A 795 -14.75 19.03 -2.05
N THR A 796 -13.50 18.62 -2.24
CA THR A 796 -12.34 19.53 -2.23
C THR A 796 -11.34 19.17 -3.33
N VAL A 797 -10.86 20.18 -4.05
CA VAL A 797 -9.86 20.03 -5.10
C VAL A 797 -8.49 20.51 -4.59
N GLY A 798 -7.80 19.63 -3.86
CA GLY A 798 -6.45 19.87 -3.31
C GLY A 798 -5.30 19.54 -4.25
N GLU A 799 -4.07 19.63 -3.76
CA GLU A 799 -2.86 19.11 -4.45
C GLU A 799 -2.30 17.91 -3.69
N ASP A 800 -2.46 16.71 -4.24
CA ASP A 800 -1.84 15.50 -3.70
C ASP A 800 -0.33 15.57 -3.90
N SER A 801 0.35 15.79 -2.78
CA SER A 801 1.79 16.00 -2.67
C SER A 801 2.48 14.75 -2.14
N ARG A 802 3.77 14.61 -2.46
CA ARG A 802 4.60 13.48 -2.04
C ARG A 802 6.01 13.97 -1.74
N GLU A 803 6.60 13.48 -0.67
CA GLU A 803 8.03 13.69 -0.38
C GLU A 803 8.92 12.78 -1.25
N SER A 804 10.11 13.24 -1.59
CA SER A 804 11.12 12.49 -2.35
C SER A 804 11.48 11.12 -1.74
N ILE A 805 11.42 10.99 -0.41
CA ILE A 805 11.87 9.83 0.38
C ILE A 805 10.72 8.84 0.69
N SER A 806 9.46 9.27 0.52
CA SER A 806 8.28 8.48 0.88
C SER A 806 7.44 8.14 -0.35
N PRO A 807 7.00 6.89 -0.56
CA PRO A 807 5.98 6.56 -1.55
C PRO A 807 4.57 7.06 -1.19
N SER A 808 4.36 7.52 0.05
CA SER A 808 3.04 7.92 0.54
C SER A 808 2.70 9.36 0.16
N PHE A 809 1.42 9.59 -0.12
CA PHE A 809 0.88 10.90 -0.47
C PHE A 809 0.29 11.59 0.77
N PHE A 810 0.11 12.90 0.66
CA PHE A 810 -0.66 13.71 1.60
C PHE A 810 -1.31 14.87 0.86
N ASN A 811 -2.37 15.41 1.45
CA ASN A 811 -3.15 16.52 0.90
C ASN A 811 -3.49 17.47 2.05
N ILE A 812 -2.85 18.63 2.04
CA ILE A 812 -2.97 19.63 3.11
C ILE A 812 -4.39 20.20 3.15
N GLN A 813 -5.03 20.41 2.00
CA GLN A 813 -6.39 20.95 1.94
C GLN A 813 -7.39 20.02 2.62
N GLU A 814 -7.25 18.70 2.42
CA GLU A 814 -8.06 17.74 3.16
C GLU A 814 -7.78 17.75 4.66
N ILE A 815 -6.52 17.91 5.08
CA ILE A 815 -6.16 18.02 6.51
C ILE A 815 -6.83 19.25 7.14
N GLU A 816 -6.78 20.40 6.48
CA GLU A 816 -7.41 21.65 6.95
C GLU A 816 -8.92 21.43 7.20
N ILE A 817 -9.62 20.81 6.24
CA ILE A 817 -11.06 20.50 6.36
C ILE A 817 -11.34 19.47 7.46
N VAL A 818 -10.53 18.41 7.56
CA VAL A 818 -10.68 17.41 8.63
C VAL A 818 -10.55 18.07 10.01
N MET A 819 -9.57 18.97 10.19
CA MET A 819 -9.37 19.71 11.43
C MET A 819 -10.55 20.65 11.74
N GLU A 820 -11.16 21.26 10.73
CA GLU A 820 -12.37 22.09 10.89
C GLU A 820 -13.53 21.27 11.47
N TYR A 821 -13.78 20.07 10.92
CA TYR A 821 -14.84 19.20 11.45
C TYR A 821 -14.55 18.71 12.87
N ILE A 822 -13.30 18.35 13.18
CA ILE A 822 -12.92 17.94 14.52
C ILE A 822 -13.18 19.07 15.52
N THR A 823 -12.84 20.31 15.15
CA THR A 823 -13.07 21.50 15.99
C THR A 823 -14.56 21.70 16.28
N LYS A 824 -15.44 21.46 15.29
CA LYS A 824 -16.90 21.56 15.46
C LYS A 824 -17.47 20.45 16.34
N LEU A 825 -16.83 19.29 16.37
CA LEU A 825 -17.32 18.10 17.06
C LEU A 825 -16.82 18.01 18.50
N LEU A 826 -15.51 18.14 18.73
CA LEU A 826 -14.93 17.96 20.06
C LEU A 826 -15.43 19.02 21.04
N GLY A 827 -15.90 18.56 22.21
CA GLY A 827 -16.47 19.44 23.24
C GLY A 827 -17.88 19.93 22.94
N SER A 828 -18.43 19.67 21.75
CA SER A 828 -19.84 19.94 21.45
C SER A 828 -20.75 18.99 22.25
N CYS A 829 -21.92 19.48 22.64
CA CYS A 829 -22.95 18.68 23.30
C CYS A 829 -24.04 18.35 22.28
N VAL A 830 -24.17 17.07 21.93
CA VAL A 830 -25.16 16.58 20.96
C VAL A 830 -26.11 15.63 21.69
N ASN A 831 -27.40 15.95 21.69
CA ASN A 831 -28.44 15.21 22.43
C ASN A 831 -28.05 14.90 23.90
N GLY A 832 -27.45 15.87 24.59
CA GLY A 832 -27.06 15.75 26.00
C GLY A 832 -25.75 14.98 26.26
N THR A 833 -25.04 14.55 25.22
CA THR A 833 -23.74 13.87 25.32
C THR A 833 -22.62 14.78 24.82
N VAL A 834 -21.56 14.93 25.62
CA VAL A 834 -20.36 15.68 25.22
C VAL A 834 -19.45 14.76 24.39
N ILE A 835 -19.08 15.21 23.20
CA ILE A 835 -18.23 14.44 22.29
C ILE A 835 -16.76 14.54 22.73
N VAL A 836 -16.13 13.38 22.93
CA VAL A 836 -14.72 13.25 23.33
C VAL A 836 -13.86 12.68 22.20
N GLU A 837 -12.52 12.71 22.37
CA GLU A 837 -11.57 12.17 21.37
C GLU A 837 -11.85 10.70 21.02
N ASP A 838 -12.28 9.90 22.01
CA ASP A 838 -12.59 8.49 21.80
C ASP A 838 -13.86 8.25 20.96
N ASP A 839 -14.70 9.25 20.74
CA ASP A 839 -15.88 9.12 19.87
C ASP A 839 -15.56 9.30 18.39
N ILE A 840 -14.38 9.85 18.07
CA ILE A 840 -13.99 10.21 16.70
C ILE A 840 -12.89 9.29 16.19
N GLY A 841 -13.01 8.86 14.94
CA GLY A 841 -11.96 8.16 14.22
C GLY A 841 -11.67 8.78 12.86
N ILE A 842 -10.40 8.85 12.49
CA ILE A 842 -9.97 9.37 11.19
C ILE A 842 -9.33 8.26 10.36
N ILE A 843 -9.95 7.95 9.22
CA ILE A 843 -9.49 6.93 8.29
C ILE A 843 -8.85 7.60 7.08
N THR A 844 -7.62 7.24 6.78
CA THR A 844 -6.98 7.66 5.53
C THR A 844 -6.00 6.60 5.01
N PRO A 845 -5.95 6.35 3.70
CA PRO A 845 -5.17 5.23 3.18
C PRO A 845 -3.66 5.50 3.08
N TYR A 846 -3.23 6.74 3.29
CA TYR A 846 -1.84 7.15 3.14
C TYR A 846 -1.19 7.43 4.50
N LYS A 847 -0.12 6.70 4.81
CA LYS A 847 0.59 6.82 6.10
C LYS A 847 1.16 8.22 6.36
N LYS A 848 1.54 8.95 5.31
CA LYS A 848 1.95 10.36 5.43
C LYS A 848 0.78 11.28 5.79
N GLN A 849 -0.40 11.06 5.22
CA GLN A 849 -1.61 11.73 5.66
C GLN A 849 -1.91 11.42 7.14
N VAL A 850 -1.79 10.15 7.56
CA VAL A 850 -1.91 9.76 8.99
C VAL A 850 -0.92 10.55 9.85
N LYS A 851 0.35 10.62 9.46
CA LYS A 851 1.38 11.34 10.22
C LYS A 851 1.03 12.83 10.37
N PHE A 852 0.67 13.50 9.28
CA PHE A 852 0.37 14.92 9.32
C PHE A 852 -0.94 15.24 10.04
N LEU A 853 -1.95 14.37 9.93
CA LEU A 853 -3.16 14.48 10.75
C LEU A 853 -2.83 14.33 12.24
N LYS A 854 -2.05 13.31 12.64
CA LYS A 854 -1.63 13.15 14.04
C LYS A 854 -0.84 14.35 14.55
N GLN A 855 0.04 14.92 13.74
CA GLN A 855 0.78 16.13 14.10
C GLN A 855 -0.15 17.35 14.25
N ALA A 856 -1.09 17.53 13.33
CA ALA A 856 -2.08 18.60 13.39
C ALA A 856 -2.99 18.48 14.63
N CYS A 857 -3.49 17.28 14.91
CA CYS A 857 -4.28 16.98 16.12
C CYS A 857 -3.45 17.21 17.39
N GLY A 858 -2.22 16.72 17.44
CA GLY A 858 -1.32 16.90 18.57
C GLY A 858 -0.99 18.37 18.87
N ALA A 859 -0.87 19.21 17.84
CA ALA A 859 -0.66 20.66 18.01
C ALA A 859 -1.87 21.37 18.65
N GLN A 860 -3.07 20.80 18.54
CA GLN A 860 -4.30 21.27 19.21
C GLN A 860 -4.56 20.57 20.55
N GLY A 861 -3.66 19.69 21.00
CA GLY A 861 -3.81 18.91 22.23
C GLY A 861 -4.60 17.60 22.09
N TRP A 862 -5.10 17.24 20.91
CA TRP A 862 -5.93 16.05 20.66
C TRP A 862 -5.08 14.81 20.34
N SER A 863 -4.31 14.36 21.33
CA SER A 863 -3.31 13.29 21.13
C SER A 863 -3.87 11.86 21.18
N ASN A 864 -5.09 11.67 21.68
CA ASN A 864 -5.74 10.37 21.83
C ASN A 864 -6.65 9.99 20.66
N LEU A 865 -6.90 10.93 19.71
CA LEU A 865 -7.64 10.64 18.49
C LEU A 865 -7.05 9.47 17.71
N LEU A 866 -7.90 8.49 17.37
CA LEU A 866 -7.49 7.37 16.54
C LEU A 866 -7.40 7.83 15.08
N VAL A 867 -6.17 7.90 14.55
CA VAL A 867 -5.88 8.22 13.14
C VAL A 867 -5.10 7.06 12.52
N GLY A 868 -5.61 6.50 11.42
CA GLY A 868 -5.03 5.30 10.84
C GLY A 868 -5.56 4.91 9.45
N SER A 869 -5.02 3.81 8.91
CA SER A 869 -5.53 3.21 7.67
C SER A 869 -6.75 2.33 7.93
N VAL A 870 -7.48 1.95 6.87
CA VAL A 870 -8.65 1.05 6.97
C VAL A 870 -8.32 -0.23 7.72
N GLU A 871 -7.14 -0.80 7.49
CA GLU A 871 -6.67 -2.03 8.17
C GLU A 871 -6.56 -1.86 9.69
N GLN A 872 -6.16 -0.67 10.17
CA GLN A 872 -6.08 -0.38 11.60
C GLN A 872 -7.45 -0.19 12.26
N PHE A 873 -8.47 0.12 11.46
CA PHE A 873 -9.85 0.26 11.90
C PHE A 873 -10.65 -1.05 11.77
N GLN A 874 -10.07 -2.13 11.28
CA GLN A 874 -10.76 -3.42 11.24
C GLN A 874 -11.03 -3.91 12.67
N GLY A 875 -12.29 -4.20 12.97
CA GLY A 875 -12.75 -4.55 14.32
C GLY A 875 -12.89 -3.36 15.29
N ASN A 876 -12.48 -2.15 14.91
CA ASN A 876 -12.71 -0.93 15.67
C ASN A 876 -13.87 -0.13 15.05
N GLU A 877 -14.63 0.59 15.86
CA GLU A 877 -15.81 1.36 15.46
C GLU A 877 -15.85 2.64 16.29
N LYS A 878 -16.32 3.73 15.68
CA LYS A 878 -16.39 5.04 16.33
C LYS A 878 -17.76 5.67 16.11
N LEU A 879 -18.18 6.52 17.04
CA LEU A 879 -19.44 7.25 16.92
C LEU A 879 -19.43 8.08 15.64
N ILE A 880 -18.33 8.77 15.38
CA ILE A 880 -18.08 9.59 14.20
C ILE A 880 -16.85 9.04 13.46
N ILE A 881 -16.97 8.90 12.14
CA ILE A 881 -15.81 8.61 11.28
C ILE A 881 -15.64 9.72 10.26
N ILE A 882 -14.40 10.20 10.14
CA ILE A 882 -13.97 11.11 9.09
C ILE A 882 -13.01 10.37 8.16
N ILE A 883 -13.33 10.31 6.87
CA ILE A 883 -12.50 9.68 5.84
C ILE A 883 -11.81 10.77 5.02
N SER A 884 -10.47 10.76 4.96
CA SER A 884 -9.68 11.59 4.03
C SER A 884 -9.13 10.73 2.90
N THR A 885 -9.52 11.03 1.67
CA THR A 885 -9.21 10.24 0.46
C THR A 885 -7.88 10.60 -0.20
N VAL A 886 -7.36 11.79 0.09
CA VAL A 886 -6.07 12.39 -0.28
C VAL A 886 -5.90 12.74 -1.75
N ARG A 887 -6.29 11.86 -2.68
CA ARG A 887 -5.97 12.01 -4.10
C ARG A 887 -6.79 13.09 -4.78
N SER A 888 -6.12 13.87 -5.64
CA SER A 888 -6.71 15.01 -6.34
C SER A 888 -6.05 15.20 -7.73
N LYS A 889 -5.65 16.42 -8.10
CA LYS A 889 -5.24 16.83 -9.47
C LYS A 889 -4.13 15.98 -10.12
N ASN A 890 -3.21 15.41 -9.34
CA ASN A 890 -2.08 14.65 -9.90
C ASN A 890 -2.36 13.14 -10.00
N TYR A 891 -3.61 12.70 -9.79
CA TYR A 891 -3.97 11.28 -9.73
C TYR A 891 -3.47 10.45 -10.93
N LEU A 892 -3.69 10.94 -12.16
CA LEU A 892 -3.29 10.25 -13.40
C LEU A 892 -1.78 10.09 -13.53
N LYS A 893 -1.00 11.03 -12.96
CA LYS A 893 0.47 11.01 -13.03
C LYS A 893 1.08 9.91 -12.17
N TYR A 894 0.39 9.48 -11.11
CA TYR A 894 0.92 8.57 -10.11
C TYR A 894 0.11 7.28 -9.96
N GLU A 895 -0.75 6.97 -10.94
CA GLU A 895 -1.64 5.81 -10.93
C GLU A 895 -0.86 4.48 -10.79
N GLU A 896 0.26 4.34 -11.52
CA GLU A 896 1.14 3.18 -11.43
C GLU A 896 1.75 3.00 -10.02
N ILE A 897 2.04 4.11 -9.33
CA ILE A 897 2.64 4.09 -7.98
C ILE A 897 1.60 3.68 -6.95
N ASP A 898 0.36 4.18 -7.06
CA ASP A 898 -0.73 3.79 -6.16
C ASP A 898 -1.03 2.30 -6.23
N MET A 899 -1.02 1.77 -7.45
CA MET A 899 -1.18 0.34 -7.70
C MET A 899 -0.01 -0.48 -7.12
N LYS A 900 1.25 -0.10 -7.41
CA LYS A 900 2.45 -0.79 -6.89
C LYS A 900 2.54 -0.73 -5.35
N CYS A 901 2.12 0.36 -4.73
CA CYS A 901 2.22 0.58 -3.28
C CYS A 901 1.01 0.07 -2.47
N ARG A 902 0.03 -0.57 -3.11
CA ARG A 902 -1.26 -0.97 -2.49
C ARG A 902 -2.00 0.20 -1.84
N LEU A 903 -1.85 1.41 -2.38
CA LEU A 903 -2.56 2.59 -1.90
C LEU A 903 -3.97 2.68 -2.48
N GLY A 904 -4.37 1.71 -3.32
CA GLY A 904 -5.67 1.56 -4.00
C GLY A 904 -6.90 1.39 -3.12
N PHE A 905 -6.95 2.07 -1.97
CA PHE A 905 -8.18 2.35 -1.22
C PHE A 905 -9.31 2.86 -2.11
N LEU A 906 -9.00 3.69 -3.11
CA LEU A 906 -9.97 4.21 -4.06
C LEU A 906 -10.59 3.17 -4.99
N ARG A 907 -9.94 2.02 -5.20
CA ARG A 907 -10.38 0.99 -6.17
C ARG A 907 -10.63 -0.38 -5.56
N ASN A 908 -10.51 -0.51 -4.25
CA ASN A 908 -10.68 -1.79 -3.58
C ASN A 908 -12.07 -1.84 -2.91
N PRO A 909 -13.00 -2.67 -3.41
CA PRO A 909 -14.38 -2.73 -2.90
C PRO A 909 -14.44 -3.13 -1.42
N LYS A 910 -13.58 -4.07 -0.99
CA LYS A 910 -13.51 -4.53 0.42
C LYS A 910 -13.04 -3.39 1.35
N ARG A 911 -12.07 -2.57 0.94
CA ARG A 911 -11.63 -1.38 1.71
C ARG A 911 -12.69 -0.30 1.79
N PHE A 912 -13.38 -0.03 0.68
CA PHE A 912 -14.51 0.88 0.64
C PHE A 912 -15.59 0.45 1.64
N ASN A 913 -16.02 -0.81 1.57
CA ASN A 913 -17.02 -1.39 2.47
C ASN A 913 -16.62 -1.26 3.95
N VAL A 914 -15.37 -1.61 4.30
CA VAL A 914 -14.90 -1.48 5.69
C VAL A 914 -14.91 -0.03 6.14
N ALA A 915 -14.39 0.90 5.33
CA ALA A 915 -14.23 2.29 5.72
C ALA A 915 -15.57 2.98 6.02
N LEU A 916 -16.58 2.80 5.15
CA LEU A 916 -17.92 3.38 5.32
C LEU A 916 -18.65 2.77 6.54
N THR A 917 -18.43 1.49 6.83
CA THR A 917 -19.14 0.74 7.89
C THR A 917 -18.49 0.83 9.28
N ARG A 918 -17.56 1.78 9.47
CA ARG A 918 -16.94 2.06 10.77
C ARG A 918 -17.71 3.07 11.63
N ALA A 919 -18.50 3.94 10.98
CA ALA A 919 -19.28 4.98 11.66
C ALA A 919 -20.53 4.40 12.32
N LYS A 920 -20.85 4.83 13.54
CA LYS A 920 -22.15 4.52 14.17
C LYS A 920 -23.20 5.57 13.82
N ALA A 921 -22.87 6.84 13.99
CA ALA A 921 -23.84 7.93 14.00
C ALA A 921 -23.59 9.01 12.96
N LEU A 922 -22.32 9.31 12.62
CA LEU A 922 -21.97 10.33 11.63
C LEU A 922 -20.81 9.88 10.74
N LEU A 923 -21.00 9.97 9.42
CA LEU A 923 -19.96 9.71 8.43
C LEU A 923 -19.64 10.99 7.66
N ILE A 924 -18.38 11.42 7.71
CA ILE A 924 -17.88 12.56 6.92
C ILE A 924 -16.81 12.04 5.97
N VAL A 925 -16.97 12.27 4.67
CA VAL A 925 -15.98 11.92 3.65
C VAL A 925 -15.44 13.20 3.03
N VAL A 926 -14.13 13.42 3.15
CA VAL A 926 -13.41 14.56 2.59
C VAL A 926 -12.56 14.08 1.41
N GLY A 927 -12.79 14.64 0.22
CA GLY A 927 -12.08 14.17 -0.96
C GLY A 927 -12.42 14.89 -2.25
N ASN A 928 -11.68 14.55 -3.31
CA ASN A 928 -11.93 15.08 -4.65
C ASN A 928 -12.92 14.20 -5.42
N GLY A 929 -14.16 14.67 -5.56
CA GLY A 929 -15.22 13.99 -6.32
C GLY A 929 -14.85 13.64 -7.76
N ASP A 930 -14.05 14.47 -8.45
CA ASP A 930 -13.62 14.23 -9.84
C ASP A 930 -12.67 13.03 -9.96
N VAL A 931 -11.95 12.71 -8.90
CA VAL A 931 -11.09 11.53 -8.83
C VAL A 931 -11.92 10.31 -8.43
N LEU A 932 -12.76 10.47 -7.40
CA LEU A 932 -13.56 9.40 -6.82
C LEU A 932 -14.58 8.80 -7.80
N LYS A 933 -15.18 9.62 -8.68
CA LYS A 933 -16.17 9.15 -9.66
C LYS A 933 -15.67 8.09 -10.64
N ASN A 934 -14.34 7.93 -10.78
CA ASN A 934 -13.74 6.92 -11.65
C ASN A 934 -13.79 5.50 -11.07
N ASP A 935 -14.21 5.32 -9.81
CA ASP A 935 -14.47 4.01 -9.22
C ASP A 935 -15.98 3.79 -9.05
N LYS A 936 -16.46 2.59 -9.41
CA LYS A 936 -17.89 2.26 -9.42
C LYS A 936 -18.55 2.38 -8.04
N ASN A 937 -17.84 2.02 -6.97
CA ASN A 937 -18.41 2.04 -5.61
C ASN A 937 -18.48 3.48 -5.08
N TRP A 938 -17.41 4.26 -5.31
CA TRP A 938 -17.39 5.68 -4.97
C TRP A 938 -18.40 6.47 -5.78
N LEU A 939 -18.60 6.17 -7.07
CA LEU A 939 -19.63 6.79 -7.90
C LEU A 939 -21.03 6.58 -7.29
N HIS A 940 -21.39 5.35 -6.94
CA HIS A 940 -22.65 5.05 -6.26
C HIS A 940 -22.83 5.84 -4.94
N PHE A 941 -21.75 5.99 -4.17
CA PHE A 941 -21.78 6.81 -2.94
C PHE A 941 -22.00 8.30 -3.25
N LEU A 942 -21.32 8.84 -4.28
CA LEU A 942 -21.47 10.23 -4.71
C LEU A 942 -22.89 10.52 -5.22
N GLU A 943 -23.43 9.66 -6.08
CA GLU A 943 -24.83 9.73 -6.56
C GLU A 943 -25.80 9.75 -5.38
N TYR A 944 -25.57 8.91 -4.37
CA TYR A 944 -26.38 8.88 -3.15
C TYR A 944 -26.35 10.21 -2.39
N CYS A 945 -25.16 10.75 -2.16
CA CYS A 945 -24.97 12.04 -1.50
C CYS A 945 -25.57 13.21 -2.29
N ILE A 946 -25.47 13.21 -3.62
CA ILE A 946 -26.04 14.26 -4.48
C ILE A 946 -27.57 14.22 -4.41
N ARG A 947 -28.18 13.03 -4.56
CA ARG A 947 -29.64 12.85 -4.48
C ARG A 947 -30.20 13.29 -3.13
N LYS A 948 -29.46 13.05 -2.05
CA LYS A 948 -29.82 13.45 -0.68
C LYS A 948 -29.37 14.87 -0.32
N LYS A 949 -28.84 15.66 -1.28
CA LYS A 949 -28.36 17.03 -1.08
C LYS A 949 -27.35 17.17 0.06
N ALA A 950 -26.39 16.25 0.10
CA ALA A 950 -25.42 16.10 1.17
C ALA A 950 -23.96 16.40 0.75
N VAL A 951 -23.80 17.00 -0.42
CA VAL A 951 -22.50 17.44 -0.94
C VAL A 951 -22.27 18.90 -0.53
N VAL A 952 -21.08 19.17 0.03
CA VAL A 952 -20.63 20.51 0.44
C VAL A 952 -19.22 20.78 -0.10
N GLY A 953 -18.71 22.00 0.04
CA GLY A 953 -17.36 22.39 -0.38
C GLY A 953 -17.33 23.09 -1.74
N SER A 954 -16.35 22.75 -2.59
CA SER A 954 -16.24 23.35 -3.93
C SER A 954 -17.37 22.86 -4.87
N GLN A 955 -17.66 23.61 -5.93
CA GLN A 955 -18.69 23.19 -6.90
C GLN A 955 -18.34 21.85 -7.55
N PHE A 956 -19.27 20.90 -7.49
CA PHE A 956 -19.14 19.57 -8.05
C PHE A 956 -20.46 19.16 -8.74
N HIS A 957 -20.37 18.75 -9.99
CA HIS A 957 -21.49 18.29 -10.79
C HIS A 957 -21.10 17.01 -11.53
N LEU A 958 -21.96 16.00 -11.51
CA LEU A 958 -21.90 14.85 -12.42
C LEU A 958 -22.57 15.28 -13.73
N SER A 959 -22.03 14.85 -14.89
CA SER A 959 -22.70 15.12 -16.17
C SER A 959 -23.96 14.27 -16.33
N ASP A 960 -24.92 14.71 -17.16
CA ASP A 960 -26.19 13.99 -17.36
C ASP A 960 -26.00 12.55 -17.88
N ASP A 961 -24.95 12.30 -18.68
CA ASP A 961 -24.56 10.95 -19.12
C ASP A 961 -24.03 10.06 -17.98
N GLU A 962 -23.52 10.65 -16.90
CA GLU A 962 -22.99 9.95 -15.71
C GLU A 962 -24.12 9.60 -14.71
N TYR A 963 -25.33 10.16 -14.87
CA TYR A 963 -26.50 9.83 -14.04
C TYR A 963 -27.19 8.52 -14.45
N LEU A 964 -26.93 8.02 -15.67
CA LEU A 964 -27.66 6.91 -16.29
C LEU A 964 -27.15 5.51 -15.90
N THR A 965 -26.19 5.40 -14.98
CA THR A 965 -25.60 4.12 -14.56
C THR A 965 -26.61 3.17 -13.90
N GLU A 966 -27.66 3.68 -13.25
CA GLU A 966 -28.74 2.83 -12.69
C GLU A 966 -29.61 2.14 -13.76
N LEU A 967 -29.64 2.64 -15.00
CA LEU A 967 -30.44 2.07 -16.09
C LEU A 967 -29.69 1.02 -16.93
N THR A 968 -28.36 1.09 -16.98
CA THR A 968 -27.56 0.17 -17.81
C THR A 968 -27.33 -1.18 -17.14
N ASP A 969 -27.19 -1.23 -15.82
CA ASP A 969 -27.07 -2.51 -15.08
C ASP A 969 -28.38 -3.32 -15.11
N ALA A 970 -29.55 -2.64 -15.17
CA ALA A 970 -30.84 -3.31 -15.38
C ALA A 970 -30.97 -3.90 -16.79
N VAL A 971 -30.42 -3.22 -17.81
CA VAL A 971 -30.47 -3.64 -19.21
C VAL A 971 -29.42 -4.69 -19.55
N GLU A 972 -28.25 -4.72 -18.89
CA GLU A 972 -27.25 -5.80 -19.07
C GLU A 972 -27.69 -7.13 -18.42
N ILE A 973 -28.46 -7.08 -17.32
CA ILE A 973 -29.07 -8.28 -16.72
C ILE A 973 -30.17 -8.86 -17.63
N ASP A 974 -30.97 -8.01 -18.28
CA ASP A 974 -31.99 -8.46 -19.24
C ASP A 974 -31.39 -8.89 -20.60
N CYS A 975 -30.34 -8.22 -21.09
CA CYS A 975 -29.67 -8.62 -22.33
C CYS A 975 -28.93 -9.97 -22.22
N ASN A 976 -28.45 -10.33 -21.02
CA ASN A 976 -27.85 -11.64 -20.78
C ASN A 976 -28.88 -12.75 -20.57
N LYS A 977 -30.11 -12.41 -20.15
CA LYS A 977 -31.27 -13.34 -20.17
C LYS A 977 -31.76 -13.59 -21.60
N ALA A 978 -31.92 -12.53 -22.39
CA ALA A 978 -32.39 -12.64 -23.78
C ALA A 978 -31.39 -13.27 -24.76
N LYS A 979 -30.11 -13.43 -24.37
CA LYS A 979 -29.10 -14.18 -25.14
C LYS A 979 -28.96 -15.65 -24.71
N LYS A 980 -29.65 -16.06 -23.63
CA LYS A 980 -29.63 -17.43 -23.08
C LYS A 980 -30.98 -18.16 -23.18
N GLU A 981 -32.06 -17.44 -23.45
CA GLU A 981 -33.27 -17.98 -24.09
C GLU A 981 -33.04 -18.09 -25.61
#